data_AF-A0A6P7XA28-F1
#
_entry.id   AF-A0A6P7XA28-F1
#
_cell.length_a   1.000
_cell.length_b   1.000
_cell.length_c   1.000
_cell.angle_alpha   90.00
_cell.angle_beta   90.00
_cell.angle_gamma   90.00
#
_symmetry.space_group_name_H-M   'P 1'
#
loop_
_entity.id
_entity.type
_entity.pdbx_description
1 polymer ?
#
loop_
_entity_poly.entity_id
_entity_poly.type
_entity_poly.pdbx_seq_one_letter_code
_entity_poly.pdbx_strand_id
1 'polypeptide(L)'
;MNNYGKHIYVVAQLLNKFDPENYSVEHFLDESSKDLQNLDVTEQTFILNVLGGCIQYKSLLEIVVDGFYARDGKRCLKAEHSLYVVICYVASFQLEELGLHNIYTIIKSLDVAKVCKFLRFFFDDLNLSTWIKDEWSRIYDSTYVKENWIDSLLRWQPEVKQMVDHLLDKTARPFVPVKTSKVTEPKAFNLIKPKPRPIPVPQKIPIQGKSHPLPQTTYKEPKEKQQLELVKQKNRQKAEELLMEANNDQFKCANAEKSKSTKLMIDQILKEKEKSLSFRTPKARPIPALKVDNIPVRLNATTILREDALYQRKVDEELQRIENLIEGARDSSEFLEWKRKMEEKDLEQQLAKIEYRRLEGKISHEEALLSRQKIIEENRMKASLMREETAELMRQYAEKRLQEDKEMRDLVEQVAEGHRNAKQARIMLQKYKQKIAQEVTEENRELLRQALEEAEEELRKKFELICEIRAIESVPFIRQKFVDLTQVSGHGLLCEMSVVELKERLTLLEEAKRKEEEDKRDQILSEKQAKEQYLLDKLEQISLHRAALGKAALLKQEENKMKTEYTKTSLAKNEHIAELQKKLEEKTQERKKQAEILKLTSDKYAMRFWSTRNAQERQWKELEDSRDRQVQLVHHGIVPEMTAQKMATYQAERNEVFSSPSYVLQA
;
A
#
# COMPACT_ATOMS: atom_id res chain seq x y z
N MET A 1 -19.12 -1.99 -39.27
CA MET A 1 -18.23 -2.86 -38.47
C MET A 1 -18.96 -3.16 -37.18
N ASN A 2 -19.61 -4.32 -37.11
CA ASN A 2 -20.55 -4.66 -36.04
C ASN A 2 -19.78 -4.80 -34.72
N ASN A 3 -20.29 -4.21 -33.65
CA ASN A 3 -19.51 -4.01 -32.43
C ASN A 3 -19.74 -5.16 -31.43
N TYR A 4 -19.49 -6.39 -31.88
CA TYR A 4 -19.83 -7.62 -31.15
C TYR A 4 -19.31 -7.67 -29.70
N GLY A 5 -18.15 -7.07 -29.40
CA GLY A 5 -17.67 -6.93 -28.02
C GLY A 5 -18.57 -6.08 -27.11
N LYS A 6 -19.16 -5.00 -27.64
CA LYS A 6 -20.20 -4.23 -26.92
C LYS A 6 -21.48 -5.05 -26.75
N HIS A 7 -21.93 -5.74 -27.80
CA HIS A 7 -23.14 -6.57 -27.73
C HIS A 7 -22.99 -7.68 -26.67
N ILE A 8 -21.86 -8.36 -26.64
CA ILE A 8 -21.52 -9.38 -25.61
C ILE A 8 -21.47 -8.77 -24.20
N TYR A 9 -20.92 -7.56 -24.03
CA TYR A 9 -20.93 -6.89 -22.74
C TYR A 9 -22.35 -6.49 -22.29
N VAL A 10 -23.21 -6.07 -23.22
CA VAL A 10 -24.64 -5.81 -22.97
C VAL A 10 -25.39 -7.08 -22.58
N VAL A 11 -25.19 -8.21 -23.29
CA VAL A 11 -25.76 -9.52 -22.89
C VAL A 11 -25.29 -9.90 -21.48
N ALA A 12 -23.99 -9.76 -21.18
CA ALA A 12 -23.47 -10.06 -19.85
C ALA A 12 -24.06 -9.14 -18.76
N GLN A 13 -24.36 -7.87 -19.05
CA GLN A 13 -25.08 -6.98 -18.13
C GLN A 13 -26.54 -7.38 -17.94
N LEU A 14 -27.24 -7.81 -19.00
CA LEU A 14 -28.63 -8.27 -18.93
C LEU A 14 -28.74 -9.60 -18.16
N LEU A 15 -27.83 -10.55 -18.37
CA LEU A 15 -27.75 -11.78 -17.55
C LEU A 15 -27.57 -11.51 -16.05
N ASN A 16 -26.87 -10.42 -15.67
CA ASN A 16 -26.74 -10.00 -14.27
C ASN A 16 -28.03 -9.37 -13.69
N LYS A 17 -29.05 -9.06 -14.51
CA LYS A 17 -30.38 -8.64 -14.06
C LYS A 17 -31.39 -9.80 -13.98
N PHE A 18 -31.08 -10.99 -14.51
CA PHE A 18 -32.05 -12.06 -14.68
C PHE A 18 -32.21 -12.95 -13.42
N ASP A 19 -33.26 -12.67 -12.66
CA ASP A 19 -33.71 -13.50 -11.53
C ASP A 19 -34.73 -14.56 -12.01
N PRO A 20 -34.39 -15.87 -11.97
CA PRO A 20 -35.28 -16.94 -12.46
C PRO A 20 -36.50 -17.21 -11.56
N GLU A 21 -36.53 -16.66 -10.34
CA GLU A 21 -37.70 -16.71 -9.45
C GLU A 21 -38.72 -15.61 -9.77
N ASN A 22 -38.30 -14.52 -10.42
CA ASN A 22 -39.10 -13.30 -10.62
C ASN A 22 -39.63 -13.13 -12.06
N TYR A 23 -38.94 -13.68 -13.07
CA TYR A 23 -39.28 -13.45 -14.49
C TYR A 23 -39.33 -14.76 -15.29
N SER A 24 -40.33 -14.89 -16.16
CA SER A 24 -40.29 -15.88 -17.25
C SER A 24 -39.30 -15.43 -18.33
N VAL A 25 -38.70 -16.40 -19.04
CA VAL A 25 -37.68 -16.12 -20.06
C VAL A 25 -38.23 -15.23 -21.17
N GLU A 26 -39.45 -15.51 -21.64
CA GLU A 26 -40.13 -14.74 -22.68
C GLU A 26 -40.39 -13.28 -22.24
N HIS A 27 -40.95 -13.07 -21.04
CA HIS A 27 -41.18 -11.72 -20.51
C HIS A 27 -39.87 -10.94 -20.34
N PHE A 28 -38.81 -11.60 -19.89
CA PHE A 28 -37.51 -10.96 -19.71
C PHE A 28 -36.85 -10.57 -21.05
N LEU A 29 -37.04 -11.37 -22.10
CA LEU A 29 -36.60 -11.04 -23.46
C LEU A 29 -37.43 -9.87 -24.05
N ASP A 30 -38.75 -9.85 -23.84
CA ASP A 30 -39.62 -8.73 -24.24
C ASP A 30 -39.32 -7.42 -23.49
N GLU A 31 -38.93 -7.51 -22.23
CA GLU A 31 -38.48 -6.35 -21.42
C GLU A 31 -37.10 -5.87 -21.86
N SER A 32 -36.15 -6.79 -22.04
CA SER A 32 -34.83 -6.49 -22.62
C SER A 32 -34.94 -5.88 -24.03
N SER A 33 -35.91 -6.32 -24.83
CA SER A 33 -36.19 -5.78 -26.16
C SER A 33 -36.63 -4.31 -26.11
N LYS A 34 -37.33 -3.88 -25.04
CA LYS A 34 -37.71 -2.47 -24.81
C LYS A 34 -36.50 -1.62 -24.40
N ASP A 35 -35.64 -2.14 -23.51
CA ASP A 35 -34.36 -1.51 -23.13
C ASP A 35 -33.43 -1.26 -24.36
N LEU A 36 -33.52 -2.12 -25.39
CA LEU A 36 -32.61 -2.14 -26.54
C LEU A 36 -33.10 -1.38 -27.79
N GLN A 37 -34.25 -0.69 -27.74
CA GLN A 37 -34.87 0.02 -28.89
C GLN A 37 -33.99 1.11 -29.57
N ASN A 38 -32.82 1.44 -29.01
CA ASN A 38 -31.88 2.41 -29.56
C ASN A 38 -30.81 1.79 -30.47
N LEU A 39 -30.85 0.48 -30.71
CA LEU A 39 -29.92 -0.26 -31.58
C LEU A 39 -30.56 -0.60 -32.94
N ASP A 40 -29.74 -1.02 -33.91
CA ASP A 40 -30.25 -1.58 -35.16
C ASP A 40 -30.94 -2.94 -34.92
N VAL A 41 -31.94 -3.25 -35.74
CA VAL A 41 -32.73 -4.49 -35.65
C VAL A 41 -31.82 -5.73 -35.72
N THR A 42 -30.77 -5.72 -36.53
CA THR A 42 -29.84 -6.87 -36.64
C THR A 42 -28.97 -7.04 -35.39
N GLU A 43 -28.55 -5.93 -34.75
CA GLU A 43 -27.79 -5.94 -33.50
C GLU A 43 -28.69 -6.36 -32.31
N GLN A 44 -29.94 -5.90 -32.29
CA GLN A 44 -30.96 -6.25 -31.29
C GLN A 44 -31.33 -7.74 -31.35
N THR A 45 -31.60 -8.29 -32.54
CA THR A 45 -31.89 -9.72 -32.69
C THR A 45 -30.70 -10.59 -32.29
N PHE A 46 -29.47 -10.18 -32.61
CA PHE A 46 -28.27 -10.90 -32.17
C PHE A 46 -28.15 -10.90 -30.63
N ILE A 47 -28.35 -9.76 -29.97
CA ILE A 47 -28.33 -9.68 -28.49
C ILE A 47 -29.39 -10.58 -27.87
N LEU A 48 -30.63 -10.53 -28.36
CA LEU A 48 -31.74 -11.31 -27.79
C LEU A 48 -31.57 -12.82 -28.00
N ASN A 49 -31.10 -13.25 -29.18
CA ASN A 49 -30.82 -14.67 -29.46
C ASN A 49 -29.71 -15.22 -28.54
N VAL A 50 -28.60 -14.48 -28.41
CA VAL A 50 -27.49 -14.87 -27.52
C VAL A 50 -27.92 -14.84 -26.05
N LEU A 51 -28.72 -13.85 -25.63
CA LEU A 51 -29.26 -13.77 -24.28
C LEU A 51 -30.20 -14.95 -23.95
N GLY A 52 -31.15 -15.25 -24.83
CA GLY A 52 -32.07 -16.37 -24.69
C GLY A 52 -31.35 -17.72 -24.61
N GLY A 53 -30.38 -17.95 -25.50
CA GLY A 53 -29.54 -19.16 -25.47
C GLY A 53 -28.68 -19.28 -24.20
N CYS A 54 -28.11 -18.17 -23.71
CA CYS A 54 -27.39 -18.15 -22.44
C CYS A 54 -28.28 -18.48 -21.23
N ILE A 55 -29.57 -18.11 -21.27
CA ILE A 55 -30.55 -18.46 -20.24
C ILE A 55 -30.98 -19.93 -20.37
N GLN A 56 -31.28 -20.40 -21.59
CA GLN A 56 -31.72 -21.78 -21.85
C GLN A 56 -30.67 -22.83 -21.47
N TYR A 57 -29.40 -22.60 -21.84
CA TYR A 57 -28.31 -23.55 -21.59
C TYR A 57 -27.48 -23.20 -20.33
N LYS A 58 -27.98 -22.30 -19.47
CA LYS A 58 -27.27 -21.74 -18.32
C LYS A 58 -26.55 -22.79 -17.47
N SER A 59 -27.23 -23.90 -17.13
CA SER A 59 -26.68 -24.98 -16.30
C SER A 59 -25.46 -25.69 -16.92
N LEU A 60 -25.42 -25.87 -18.24
CA LEU A 60 -24.27 -26.45 -18.95
C LEU A 60 -23.08 -25.50 -18.97
N LEU A 61 -23.37 -24.20 -19.14
CA LEU A 61 -22.37 -23.13 -19.24
C LEU A 61 -21.72 -22.85 -17.87
N GLU A 62 -22.53 -22.83 -16.80
CA GLU A 62 -22.06 -22.63 -15.43
C GLU A 62 -21.11 -23.75 -14.98
N ILE A 63 -21.36 -25.02 -15.33
CA ILE A 63 -20.43 -26.14 -15.08
C ILE A 63 -19.02 -25.85 -15.66
N VAL A 64 -18.95 -25.37 -16.91
CA VAL A 64 -17.66 -25.06 -17.56
C VAL A 64 -16.99 -23.84 -16.93
N VAL A 65 -17.75 -22.78 -16.66
CA VAL A 65 -17.22 -21.52 -16.12
C VAL A 65 -16.77 -21.69 -14.66
N ASP A 66 -17.51 -22.40 -13.82
CA ASP A 66 -17.10 -22.68 -12.44
C ASP A 66 -15.91 -23.64 -12.39
N GLY A 67 -15.86 -24.63 -13.29
CA GLY A 67 -14.67 -25.47 -13.51
C GLY A 67 -13.43 -24.65 -13.89
N PHE A 68 -13.59 -23.63 -14.73
CA PHE A 68 -12.53 -22.66 -15.04
C PHE A 68 -12.11 -21.90 -13.78
N TYR A 69 -13.02 -21.25 -13.04
CA TYR A 69 -12.69 -20.49 -11.83
C TYR A 69 -12.01 -21.36 -10.75
N ALA A 70 -12.41 -22.63 -10.60
CA ALA A 70 -11.83 -23.58 -9.66
C ALA A 70 -10.39 -24.00 -10.01
N ARG A 71 -10.05 -24.10 -11.30
CA ARG A 71 -8.73 -24.52 -11.78
C ARG A 71 -7.85 -23.31 -12.10
N ASP A 72 -8.17 -22.61 -13.18
CA ASP A 72 -7.32 -21.61 -13.86
C ASP A 72 -7.75 -20.15 -13.66
N GLY A 73 -9.04 -19.91 -13.46
CA GLY A 73 -9.67 -18.59 -13.35
C GLY A 73 -9.46 -17.88 -12.02
N LYS A 74 -8.59 -18.39 -11.13
CA LYS A 74 -8.31 -17.85 -9.78
C LYS A 74 -7.81 -16.39 -9.73
N ARG A 75 -7.49 -15.79 -10.88
CA ARG A 75 -7.11 -14.37 -11.02
C ARG A 75 -8.13 -13.51 -11.78
N CYS A 76 -9.20 -14.12 -12.29
CA CYS A 76 -10.31 -13.43 -12.96
C CYS A 76 -11.30 -12.89 -11.92
N LEU A 77 -12.01 -11.82 -12.24
CA LEU A 77 -12.96 -11.21 -11.29
C LEU A 77 -14.27 -11.98 -11.28
N LYS A 78 -14.95 -12.09 -10.13
CA LYS A 78 -16.31 -12.68 -10.09
C LYS A 78 -17.33 -11.89 -10.91
N ALA A 79 -17.14 -10.57 -11.04
CA ALA A 79 -17.96 -9.71 -11.90
C ALA A 79 -17.79 -9.99 -13.41
N GLU A 80 -16.78 -10.79 -13.81
CA GLU A 80 -16.61 -11.25 -15.19
C GLU A 80 -17.30 -12.62 -15.44
N HIS A 81 -17.93 -13.24 -14.43
CA HIS A 81 -18.48 -14.61 -14.54
C HIS A 81 -19.49 -14.74 -15.69
N SER A 82 -20.49 -13.85 -15.73
CA SER A 82 -21.49 -13.80 -16.81
C SER A 82 -20.88 -13.48 -18.18
N LEU A 83 -19.71 -12.81 -18.23
CA LEU A 83 -18.99 -12.58 -19.49
C LEU A 83 -18.40 -13.90 -20.01
N TYR A 84 -17.80 -14.73 -19.13
CA TYR A 84 -17.34 -16.07 -19.50
C TYR A 84 -18.50 -17.01 -19.85
N VAL A 85 -19.68 -16.87 -19.24
CA VAL A 85 -20.90 -17.60 -19.64
C VAL A 85 -21.31 -17.26 -21.08
N VAL A 86 -21.36 -15.96 -21.46
CA VAL A 86 -21.67 -15.56 -22.84
C VAL A 86 -20.60 -16.03 -23.82
N ILE A 87 -19.31 -15.93 -23.47
CA ILE A 87 -18.21 -16.43 -24.29
C ILE A 87 -18.29 -17.95 -24.47
N CYS A 88 -18.65 -18.69 -23.42
CA CYS A 88 -18.86 -20.13 -23.46
C CYS A 88 -20.02 -20.51 -24.40
N TYR A 89 -21.16 -19.80 -24.32
CA TYR A 89 -22.29 -19.99 -25.23
C TYR A 89 -21.89 -19.71 -26.69
N VAL A 90 -21.25 -18.57 -26.95
CA VAL A 90 -20.83 -18.18 -28.29
C VAL A 90 -19.81 -19.17 -28.87
N ALA A 91 -18.88 -19.67 -28.05
CA ALA A 91 -17.89 -20.67 -28.47
C ALA A 91 -18.47 -22.09 -28.65
N SER A 92 -19.60 -22.42 -28.02
CA SER A 92 -20.21 -23.76 -28.07
C SER A 92 -21.28 -23.88 -29.16
N PHE A 93 -22.15 -22.87 -29.30
CA PHE A 93 -23.38 -22.97 -30.09
C PHE A 93 -23.45 -21.97 -31.26
N GLN A 94 -22.65 -20.90 -31.24
CA GLN A 94 -22.65 -19.87 -32.30
C GLN A 94 -21.39 -19.93 -33.19
N LEU A 95 -20.49 -20.88 -32.94
CA LEU A 95 -19.20 -20.93 -33.62
C LEU A 95 -19.31 -21.34 -35.09
N GLU A 96 -20.21 -22.26 -35.42
CA GLU A 96 -20.49 -22.66 -36.82
C GLU A 96 -21.34 -21.61 -37.56
N GLU A 97 -22.24 -20.89 -36.86
CA GLU A 97 -23.08 -19.83 -37.46
C GLU A 97 -22.32 -18.51 -37.70
N LEU A 98 -21.50 -18.07 -36.74
CA LEU A 98 -20.73 -16.82 -36.84
C LEU A 98 -19.41 -17.01 -37.60
N GLY A 99 -18.82 -18.20 -37.51
CA GLY A 99 -17.49 -18.50 -38.06
C GLY A 99 -16.33 -17.82 -37.32
N LEU A 100 -15.13 -18.40 -37.48
CA LEU A 100 -13.93 -17.98 -36.74
C LEU A 100 -13.51 -16.53 -36.97
N HIS A 101 -13.81 -15.93 -38.13
CA HIS A 101 -13.43 -14.52 -38.39
C HIS A 101 -14.19 -13.53 -37.50
N ASN A 102 -15.48 -13.79 -37.25
CA ASN A 102 -16.28 -12.97 -36.33
C ASN A 102 -15.87 -13.23 -34.88
N ILE A 103 -15.55 -14.48 -34.51
CA ILE A 103 -15.03 -14.81 -33.18
C ILE A 103 -13.64 -14.19 -32.92
N TYR A 104 -12.73 -14.20 -33.89
CA TYR A 104 -11.45 -13.47 -33.81
C TYR A 104 -11.68 -11.96 -33.57
N THR A 105 -12.67 -11.38 -34.24
CA THR A 105 -13.06 -9.97 -34.07
C THR A 105 -13.66 -9.71 -32.68
N ILE A 106 -14.52 -10.62 -32.19
CA ILE A 106 -15.05 -10.63 -30.82
C ILE A 106 -13.92 -10.64 -29.79
N ILE A 107 -13.01 -11.62 -29.86
CA ILE A 107 -11.91 -11.77 -28.91
C ILE A 107 -11.02 -10.51 -28.91
N LYS A 108 -10.72 -9.97 -30.09
CA LYS A 108 -9.93 -8.74 -30.26
C LYS A 108 -10.62 -7.49 -29.68
N SER A 109 -11.94 -7.48 -29.60
CA SER A 109 -12.73 -6.39 -28.97
C SER A 109 -12.92 -6.54 -27.46
N LEU A 110 -12.48 -7.66 -26.88
CA LEU A 110 -12.52 -7.99 -25.46
C LEU A 110 -11.09 -8.02 -24.87
N ASP A 111 -10.95 -8.42 -23.60
CA ASP A 111 -9.64 -8.65 -22.97
C ASP A 111 -8.99 -9.92 -23.53
N VAL A 112 -8.27 -9.77 -24.64
CA VAL A 112 -7.65 -10.86 -25.41
C VAL A 112 -6.90 -11.85 -24.52
N ALA A 113 -6.15 -11.38 -23.53
CA ALA A 113 -5.35 -12.25 -22.67
C ALA A 113 -6.21 -13.13 -21.76
N LYS A 114 -7.29 -12.58 -21.17
CA LYS A 114 -8.25 -13.36 -20.37
C LYS A 114 -9.07 -14.32 -21.23
N VAL A 115 -9.59 -13.84 -22.36
CA VAL A 115 -10.46 -14.64 -23.24
C VAL A 115 -9.68 -15.77 -23.91
N CYS A 116 -8.46 -15.53 -24.38
CA CYS A 116 -7.57 -16.58 -24.88
C CYS A 116 -7.24 -17.62 -23.78
N LYS A 117 -7.07 -17.20 -22.52
CA LYS A 117 -6.87 -18.15 -21.41
C LYS A 117 -8.12 -19.01 -21.17
N PHE A 118 -9.31 -18.43 -21.19
CA PHE A 118 -10.56 -19.18 -21.04
C PHE A 118 -10.77 -20.17 -22.20
N LEU A 119 -10.60 -19.73 -23.45
CA LEU A 119 -10.73 -20.60 -24.62
C LEU A 119 -9.70 -21.73 -24.62
N ARG A 120 -8.45 -21.48 -24.21
CA ARG A 120 -7.41 -22.50 -24.06
C ARG A 120 -7.73 -23.53 -22.96
N PHE A 121 -8.49 -23.16 -21.94
CA PHE A 121 -8.99 -24.09 -20.91
C PHE A 121 -10.18 -24.92 -21.44
N PHE A 122 -11.11 -24.27 -22.15
CA PHE A 122 -12.34 -24.89 -22.64
C PHE A 122 -12.07 -25.87 -23.80
N PHE A 123 -11.27 -25.47 -24.80
CA PHE A 123 -10.86 -26.33 -25.93
C PHE A 123 -9.64 -27.23 -25.61
N ASP A 124 -9.43 -27.57 -24.34
CA ASP A 124 -8.48 -28.60 -23.94
C ASP A 124 -9.13 -29.98 -24.08
N ASP A 125 -8.50 -30.87 -24.86
CA ASP A 125 -9.05 -32.19 -25.21
C ASP A 125 -9.32 -33.04 -23.98
N LEU A 126 -8.45 -32.93 -22.97
CA LEU A 126 -8.59 -33.63 -21.70
C LEU A 126 -9.81 -33.13 -20.92
N ASN A 127 -10.15 -31.84 -21.01
CA ASN A 127 -11.33 -31.29 -20.34
C ASN A 127 -12.61 -31.67 -21.09
N LEU A 128 -12.64 -31.52 -22.42
CA LEU A 128 -13.79 -31.86 -23.26
C LEU A 128 -14.14 -33.35 -23.21
N SER A 129 -13.16 -34.23 -23.39
CA SER A 129 -13.39 -35.68 -23.51
C SER A 129 -13.67 -36.39 -22.19
N THR A 130 -13.31 -35.79 -21.04
CA THR A 130 -13.57 -36.34 -19.71
C THR A 130 -14.68 -35.55 -19.00
N TRP A 131 -14.34 -34.76 -17.98
CA TRP A 131 -15.29 -34.21 -17.02
C TRP A 131 -16.34 -33.27 -17.62
N ILE A 132 -16.06 -32.52 -18.69
CA ILE A 132 -17.10 -31.68 -19.33
C ILE A 132 -18.18 -32.57 -19.94
N LYS A 133 -17.77 -33.58 -20.74
CA LYS A 133 -18.69 -34.58 -21.28
C LYS A 133 -19.43 -35.33 -20.17
N ASP A 134 -18.74 -35.76 -19.11
CA ASP A 134 -19.35 -36.55 -18.03
C ASP A 134 -20.36 -35.75 -17.19
N GLU A 135 -20.09 -34.46 -16.91
CA GLU A 135 -21.01 -33.57 -16.21
C GLU A 135 -22.19 -33.16 -17.10
N TRP A 136 -21.97 -32.84 -18.38
CA TRP A 136 -23.05 -32.58 -19.34
C TRP A 136 -23.94 -33.82 -19.56
N SER A 137 -23.36 -35.03 -19.52
CA SER A 137 -24.08 -36.32 -19.57
C SER A 137 -24.93 -36.62 -18.32
N ARG A 138 -24.93 -35.75 -17.29
CA ARG A 138 -25.90 -35.81 -16.18
C ARG A 138 -27.17 -34.99 -16.42
N ILE A 139 -27.15 -34.08 -17.40
CA ILE A 139 -28.26 -33.18 -17.73
C ILE A 139 -28.96 -33.63 -19.02
N TYR A 140 -28.19 -34.11 -20.00
CA TYR A 140 -28.66 -34.61 -21.29
C TYR A 140 -28.09 -36.02 -21.57
N ASP A 141 -28.68 -36.77 -22.50
CA ASP A 141 -28.17 -38.10 -22.84
C ASP A 141 -26.74 -38.04 -23.40
N SER A 142 -25.88 -38.97 -22.95
CA SER A 142 -24.46 -39.00 -23.31
C SER A 142 -24.21 -39.25 -24.80
N THR A 143 -25.16 -39.88 -25.50
CA THR A 143 -25.14 -40.01 -26.97
C THR A 143 -25.24 -38.63 -27.62
N TYR A 144 -26.33 -37.92 -27.32
CA TYR A 144 -26.65 -36.59 -27.82
C TYR A 144 -25.58 -35.54 -27.47
N VAL A 145 -25.09 -35.55 -26.22
CA VAL A 145 -24.00 -34.68 -25.74
C VAL A 145 -22.72 -34.92 -26.53
N LYS A 146 -22.38 -36.19 -26.80
CA LYS A 146 -21.18 -36.51 -27.57
C LYS A 146 -21.32 -36.04 -29.01
N GLU A 147 -22.36 -36.47 -29.71
CA GLU A 147 -22.49 -36.30 -31.16
C GLU A 147 -22.73 -34.84 -31.57
N ASN A 148 -23.56 -34.10 -30.83
CA ASN A 148 -23.94 -32.73 -31.21
C ASN A 148 -23.01 -31.65 -30.65
N TRP A 149 -22.43 -31.86 -29.45
CA TRP A 149 -21.66 -30.82 -28.75
C TRP A 149 -20.17 -31.14 -28.64
N ILE A 150 -19.80 -32.30 -28.09
CA ILE A 150 -18.38 -32.62 -27.87
C ILE A 150 -17.64 -32.87 -29.18
N ASP A 151 -18.19 -33.69 -30.08
CA ASP A 151 -17.55 -33.99 -31.37
C ASP A 151 -17.47 -32.71 -32.25
N SER A 152 -18.47 -31.81 -32.16
CA SER A 152 -18.45 -30.47 -32.77
C SER A 152 -17.35 -29.56 -32.20
N LEU A 153 -17.21 -29.50 -30.87
CA LEU A 153 -16.15 -28.73 -30.20
C LEU A 153 -14.76 -29.27 -30.54
N LEU A 154 -14.59 -30.59 -30.60
CA LEU A 154 -13.33 -31.25 -30.99
C LEU A 154 -12.99 -31.02 -32.48
N ARG A 155 -13.99 -30.92 -33.37
CA ARG A 155 -13.79 -30.56 -34.78
C ARG A 155 -13.20 -29.14 -34.93
N TRP A 156 -13.66 -28.19 -34.12
CA TRP A 156 -13.19 -26.79 -34.17
C TRP A 156 -11.96 -26.48 -33.29
N GLN A 157 -11.62 -27.38 -32.36
CA GLN A 157 -10.44 -27.31 -31.48
C GLN A 157 -9.15 -26.83 -32.18
N PRO A 158 -8.70 -27.41 -33.31
CA PRO A 158 -7.37 -27.09 -33.85
C PRO A 158 -7.31 -25.67 -34.41
N GLU A 159 -8.38 -25.22 -35.05
CA GLU A 159 -8.47 -23.87 -35.62
C GLU A 159 -8.61 -22.82 -34.51
N VAL A 160 -9.35 -23.12 -33.44
CA VAL A 160 -9.44 -22.27 -32.24
C VAL A 160 -8.10 -22.19 -31.50
N LYS A 161 -7.38 -23.31 -31.32
CA LYS A 161 -6.04 -23.29 -30.70
C LYS A 161 -5.05 -22.48 -31.53
N GLN A 162 -5.01 -22.69 -32.85
CA GLN A 162 -4.14 -21.91 -33.75
C GLN A 162 -4.45 -20.40 -33.68
N MET A 163 -5.74 -20.02 -33.66
CA MET A 163 -6.18 -18.64 -33.48
C MET A 163 -5.74 -18.06 -32.13
N VAL A 164 -5.91 -18.83 -31.04
CA VAL A 164 -5.58 -18.44 -29.67
C VAL A 164 -4.08 -18.23 -29.49
N ASP A 165 -3.23 -19.16 -29.93
CA ASP A 165 -1.78 -19.03 -29.78
C ASP A 165 -1.24 -17.85 -30.63
N HIS A 166 -1.76 -17.66 -31.85
CA HIS A 166 -1.45 -16.48 -32.70
C HIS A 166 -1.92 -15.13 -32.11
N LEU A 167 -2.95 -15.12 -31.25
CA LEU A 167 -3.36 -13.94 -30.47
C LEU A 167 -2.49 -13.77 -29.21
N LEU A 168 -2.08 -14.85 -28.57
CA LEU A 168 -1.17 -14.83 -27.42
C LEU A 168 0.22 -14.33 -27.84
N ASP A 169 0.80 -14.81 -28.94
CA ASP A 169 2.09 -14.33 -29.47
C ASP A 169 2.07 -12.84 -29.84
N LYS A 170 0.91 -12.29 -30.18
CA LYS A 170 0.73 -10.84 -30.48
C LYS A 170 0.49 -9.97 -29.25
N THR A 171 -0.03 -10.56 -28.16
CA THR A 171 -0.27 -9.85 -26.89
C THR A 171 0.90 -9.99 -25.92
N ALA A 172 1.63 -11.11 -25.99
CA ALA A 172 2.98 -11.25 -25.51
C ALA A 172 3.90 -10.32 -26.32
N ARG A 173 3.93 -9.03 -25.93
CA ARG A 173 4.93 -8.08 -26.42
C ARG A 173 6.29 -8.78 -26.38
N PRO A 174 7.06 -8.85 -27.48
CA PRO A 174 8.43 -9.34 -27.39
C PRO A 174 9.11 -8.48 -26.33
N PHE A 175 9.72 -9.14 -25.33
CA PHE A 175 10.44 -8.45 -24.28
C PHE A 175 11.67 -7.81 -24.92
N VAL A 176 11.49 -6.62 -25.50
CA VAL A 176 12.59 -5.74 -25.88
C VAL A 176 13.35 -5.52 -24.59
N PRO A 177 14.56 -6.07 -24.44
CA PRO A 177 15.29 -5.88 -23.21
C PRO A 177 15.53 -4.39 -23.09
N VAL A 178 15.04 -3.78 -22.00
CA VAL A 178 15.53 -2.46 -21.60
C VAL A 178 17.04 -2.58 -21.61
N LYS A 179 17.72 -1.81 -22.48
CA LYS A 179 19.13 -2.01 -22.80
C LYS A 179 19.95 -1.94 -21.52
N THR A 180 20.22 -3.09 -20.92
CA THR A 180 21.13 -3.20 -19.80
C THR A 180 22.47 -2.71 -20.32
N SER A 181 22.98 -1.64 -19.72
CA SER A 181 24.34 -1.16 -20.00
C SER A 181 25.26 -2.36 -19.88
N LYS A 182 25.93 -2.72 -20.99
CA LYS A 182 26.63 -4.01 -21.16
C LYS A 182 27.29 -4.42 -19.84
N VAL A 183 26.87 -5.55 -19.28
CA VAL A 183 27.51 -6.09 -18.07
C VAL A 183 28.99 -6.24 -18.40
N THR A 184 29.85 -5.57 -17.64
CA THR A 184 31.29 -5.58 -17.89
C THR A 184 31.83 -6.97 -17.55
N GLU A 185 31.88 -7.85 -18.54
CA GLU A 185 32.58 -9.12 -18.44
C GLU A 185 34.02 -8.83 -18.02
N PRO A 186 34.53 -9.43 -16.93
CA PRO A 186 35.89 -9.21 -16.46
C PRO A 186 36.87 -9.89 -17.42
N LYS A 187 37.22 -9.19 -18.49
CA LYS A 187 38.23 -9.62 -19.46
C LYS A 187 39.53 -9.90 -18.72
N ALA A 188 39.88 -11.18 -18.62
CA ALA A 188 41.06 -11.62 -17.90
C ALA A 188 42.29 -10.84 -18.37
N PHE A 189 43.02 -10.26 -17.42
CA PHE A 189 44.22 -9.50 -17.74
C PHE A 189 45.30 -10.45 -18.28
N ASN A 190 45.89 -10.09 -19.41
CA ASN A 190 47.06 -10.82 -19.90
C ASN A 190 48.15 -10.74 -18.83
N LEU A 191 48.64 -11.90 -18.37
CA LEU A 191 49.73 -12.03 -17.39
C LEU A 191 51.08 -11.65 -18.01
N ILE A 192 51.20 -10.37 -18.40
CA ILE A 192 52.45 -9.76 -18.83
C ILE A 192 53.33 -9.64 -17.58
N LYS A 193 54.47 -10.36 -17.58
CA LYS A 193 55.47 -10.27 -16.50
C LYS A 193 55.81 -8.80 -16.24
N PRO A 194 55.76 -8.30 -15.00
CA PRO A 194 55.98 -6.89 -14.73
C PRO A 194 57.38 -6.48 -15.18
N LYS A 195 57.48 -5.45 -16.03
CA LYS A 195 58.77 -4.83 -16.33
C LYS A 195 59.35 -4.27 -15.01
N PRO A 196 60.63 -4.52 -14.70
CA PRO A 196 61.23 -4.04 -13.46
C PRO A 196 61.18 -2.50 -13.41
N ARG A 197 60.81 -1.95 -12.25
CA ARG A 197 60.81 -0.50 -12.04
C ARG A 197 62.26 -0.01 -11.98
N PRO A 198 62.69 0.96 -12.80
CA PRO A 198 64.01 1.56 -12.64
C PRO A 198 64.04 2.37 -11.34
N ILE A 199 65.10 2.20 -10.55
CA ILE A 199 65.34 2.98 -9.34
C ILE A 199 65.73 4.41 -9.74
N PRO A 200 65.10 5.48 -9.21
CA PRO A 200 65.50 6.85 -9.51
C PRO A 200 66.92 7.14 -9.04
N VAL A 201 67.76 7.69 -9.93
CA VAL A 201 69.09 8.19 -9.56
C VAL A 201 68.93 9.59 -8.93
N PRO A 202 69.52 9.89 -7.75
CA PRO A 202 69.35 11.19 -7.12
C PRO A 202 69.92 12.34 -7.98
N GLN A 203 69.06 13.32 -8.28
CA GLN A 203 69.52 14.59 -8.85
C GLN A 203 70.24 15.42 -7.78
N LYS A 204 71.27 16.17 -8.17
CA LYS A 204 71.99 17.06 -7.24
C LYS A 204 71.26 18.40 -7.12
N ILE A 205 71.09 18.86 -5.88
CA ILE A 205 70.45 20.14 -5.56
C ILE A 205 71.36 21.30 -6.03
N PRO A 206 70.84 22.28 -6.81
CA PRO A 206 71.60 23.49 -7.14
C PRO A 206 71.83 24.38 -5.92
N ILE A 207 73.03 24.96 -5.79
CA ILE A 207 73.32 25.96 -4.75
C ILE A 207 72.77 27.31 -5.24
N GLN A 208 71.78 27.85 -4.54
CA GLN A 208 71.16 29.13 -4.88
C GLN A 208 72.04 30.32 -4.45
N GLY A 209 72.05 31.38 -5.28
CA GLY A 209 72.65 32.66 -4.94
C GLY A 209 71.80 33.46 -3.94
N LYS A 210 72.36 34.54 -3.38
CA LYS A 210 71.64 35.43 -2.46
C LYS A 210 70.43 36.06 -3.16
N SER A 211 69.26 35.99 -2.55
CA SER A 211 68.01 36.54 -3.07
C SER A 211 68.01 38.07 -3.10
N HIS A 212 67.42 38.64 -4.14
CA HIS A 212 67.02 40.05 -4.15
C HIS A 212 65.85 40.29 -3.17
N PRO A 213 65.69 41.52 -2.62
CA PRO A 213 64.55 41.84 -1.77
C PRO A 213 63.23 41.69 -2.54
N LEU A 214 62.22 41.10 -1.90
CA LEU A 214 60.94 40.81 -2.55
C LEU A 214 60.21 42.12 -2.94
N PRO A 215 59.63 42.20 -4.15
CA PRO A 215 58.88 43.37 -4.58
C PRO A 215 57.60 43.54 -3.76
N GLN A 216 57.13 44.78 -3.60
CA GLN A 216 55.92 45.09 -2.81
C GLN A 216 54.63 44.48 -3.39
N THR A 217 54.66 43.96 -4.61
CA THR A 217 53.57 43.18 -5.22
C THR A 217 53.27 41.90 -4.43
N THR A 218 54.26 41.27 -3.78
CA THR A 218 54.10 40.04 -2.99
C THR A 218 53.11 40.20 -1.82
N TYR A 219 52.92 41.43 -1.32
CA TYR A 219 51.99 41.75 -0.22
C TYR A 219 50.63 42.26 -0.70
N LYS A 220 50.39 42.33 -2.01
CA LYS A 220 49.09 42.69 -2.60
C LYS A 220 48.50 41.45 -3.23
N GLU A 221 47.25 41.14 -2.89
CA GLU A 221 46.60 39.96 -3.45
C GLU A 221 46.54 40.05 -4.99
N PRO A 222 46.96 39.00 -5.72
CA PRO A 222 46.91 38.98 -7.18
C PRO A 222 45.50 39.28 -7.70
N LYS A 223 45.41 39.92 -8.87
CA LYS A 223 44.10 40.24 -9.48
C LYS A 223 43.31 38.96 -9.72
N GLU A 224 44.00 37.86 -10.01
CA GLU A 224 43.52 36.50 -10.15
C GLU A 224 42.71 36.03 -8.92
N LYS A 225 43.09 36.41 -7.69
CA LYS A 225 42.30 36.08 -6.48
C LYS A 225 40.96 36.79 -6.45
N GLN A 226 40.94 38.11 -6.60
CA GLN A 226 39.69 38.89 -6.67
C GLN A 226 38.82 38.43 -7.86
N GLN A 227 39.49 38.10 -8.97
CA GLN A 227 38.87 37.51 -10.14
C GLN A 227 38.28 36.12 -9.87
N LEU A 228 38.88 35.30 -9.00
CA LEU A 228 38.40 33.98 -8.56
C LEU A 228 37.28 34.08 -7.52
N GLU A 229 37.24 35.11 -6.69
CA GLU A 229 36.11 35.37 -5.78
C GLU A 229 34.87 35.84 -6.56
N LEU A 230 35.06 36.73 -7.53
CA LEU A 230 34.01 37.08 -8.50
C LEU A 230 33.57 35.87 -9.33
N VAL A 231 34.45 34.88 -9.56
CA VAL A 231 34.04 33.56 -10.08
C VAL A 231 33.24 32.80 -9.05
N LYS A 232 33.69 32.64 -7.80
CA LYS A 232 32.95 31.90 -6.76
C LYS A 232 31.56 32.48 -6.47
N GLN A 233 31.36 33.79 -6.60
CA GLN A 233 30.04 34.43 -6.49
C GLN A 233 29.20 34.16 -7.76
N LYS A 234 29.79 34.34 -8.95
CA LYS A 234 29.22 33.90 -10.24
C LYS A 234 29.38 32.40 -10.54
N ASN A 235 29.63 31.62 -9.47
CA ASN A 235 29.64 30.16 -9.31
C ASN A 235 29.02 29.79 -7.94
N ARG A 236 28.02 30.59 -7.54
CA ARG A 236 27.05 30.29 -6.48
C ARG A 236 25.61 30.60 -6.94
N GLN A 237 25.44 31.58 -7.83
CA GLN A 237 24.16 32.06 -8.36
C GLN A 237 23.42 31.10 -9.33
N LYS A 238 23.75 29.81 -9.42
CA LYS A 238 23.01 28.72 -10.10
C LYS A 238 23.11 27.42 -9.33
N ALA A 239 24.15 27.21 -8.52
CA ALA A 239 23.99 26.34 -7.38
C ALA A 239 22.71 26.75 -6.61
N GLU A 240 22.43 28.05 -6.52
CA GLU A 240 21.16 28.62 -6.06
C GLU A 240 20.08 28.66 -7.17
N GLU A 241 20.32 29.27 -8.33
CA GLU A 241 19.26 29.40 -9.35
C GLU A 241 18.93 28.13 -10.19
N LEU A 242 19.87 27.26 -10.65
CA LEU A 242 19.52 25.95 -11.29
C LEU A 242 18.81 25.03 -10.32
N LEU A 243 19.14 25.11 -9.03
CA LEU A 243 18.41 24.38 -8.00
C LEU A 243 16.93 24.80 -8.05
N MET A 244 16.64 26.08 -8.27
CA MET A 244 15.28 26.52 -8.53
C MET A 244 14.78 26.25 -9.97
N GLU A 245 15.61 26.18 -11.01
CA GLU A 245 15.19 25.66 -12.34
C GLU A 245 14.67 24.23 -12.21
N ALA A 246 15.48 23.34 -11.62
CA ALA A 246 15.14 21.95 -11.36
C ALA A 246 13.99 21.76 -10.35
N ASN A 247 13.65 22.79 -9.56
CA ASN A 247 12.50 22.81 -8.64
C ASN A 247 11.22 23.30 -9.36
N ASN A 248 11.33 24.30 -10.23
CA ASN A 248 10.24 24.81 -11.06
C ASN A 248 9.83 23.79 -12.13
N ASP A 249 10.81 23.15 -12.79
CA ASP A 249 10.62 22.07 -13.77
C ASP A 249 10.43 20.69 -13.11
N GLN A 250 10.35 20.62 -11.78
CA GLN A 250 10.20 19.35 -11.07
C GLN A 250 8.87 18.68 -11.44
N PHE A 251 8.94 17.52 -12.09
CA PHE A 251 7.75 16.71 -12.38
C PHE A 251 6.92 16.47 -11.11
N LYS A 252 5.60 16.67 -11.20
CA LYS A 252 4.63 16.58 -10.08
C LYS A 252 4.65 15.25 -9.29
N CYS A 253 5.31 14.22 -9.81
CA CYS A 253 5.53 12.94 -9.12
C CYS A 253 6.73 12.94 -8.15
N ALA A 254 7.75 13.76 -8.39
CA ALA A 254 8.95 13.86 -7.56
C ALA A 254 8.74 14.77 -6.34
N ASN A 255 7.77 15.68 -6.41
CA ASN A 255 7.41 16.52 -5.27
C ASN A 255 6.71 15.69 -4.17
N ALA A 256 7.26 15.73 -2.94
CA ALA A 256 6.75 14.95 -1.82
C ALA A 256 5.38 15.46 -1.33
N GLU A 257 5.18 16.78 -1.37
CA GLU A 257 3.95 17.49 -1.05
C GLU A 257 2.81 17.08 -2.00
N LYS A 258 1.82 16.33 -1.49
CA LYS A 258 0.62 16.02 -2.27
C LYS A 258 -0.31 17.24 -2.33
N SER A 259 -0.92 17.48 -3.49
CA SER A 259 -1.81 18.65 -3.68
C SER A 259 -2.93 18.66 -2.65
N LYS A 260 -3.50 19.84 -2.33
CA LYS A 260 -4.62 19.94 -1.35
C LYS A 260 -5.80 19.03 -1.73
N SER A 261 -6.14 18.94 -3.02
CA SER A 261 -7.15 18.00 -3.53
C SER A 261 -6.73 16.53 -3.33
N THR A 262 -5.48 16.17 -3.62
CA THR A 262 -4.97 14.81 -3.38
C THR A 262 -4.92 14.45 -1.90
N LYS A 263 -4.56 15.40 -1.02
CA LYS A 263 -4.60 15.23 0.45
C LYS A 263 -6.02 15.00 0.92
N LEU A 264 -7.00 15.79 0.45
CA LEU A 264 -8.42 15.60 0.75
C LEU A 264 -8.97 14.27 0.19
N MET A 265 -8.55 13.85 -1.00
CA MET A 265 -8.92 12.55 -1.58
C MET A 265 -8.33 11.38 -0.77
N ILE A 266 -7.07 11.48 -0.33
CA ILE A 266 -6.44 10.49 0.56
C ILE A 266 -7.16 10.46 1.91
N ASP A 267 -7.51 11.61 2.47
CA ASP A 267 -8.23 11.74 3.74
C ASP A 267 -9.68 11.21 3.63
N GLN A 268 -10.34 11.37 2.48
CA GLN A 268 -11.61 10.71 2.14
C GLN A 268 -11.45 9.19 2.00
N ILE A 269 -10.44 8.71 1.27
CA ILE A 269 -10.13 7.28 1.11
C ILE A 269 -9.75 6.64 2.46
N LEU A 270 -9.06 7.36 3.35
CA LEU A 270 -8.80 6.94 4.73
C LEU A 270 -10.10 6.85 5.52
N LYS A 271 -10.96 7.87 5.47
CA LYS A 271 -12.28 7.86 6.13
C LYS A 271 -13.23 6.81 5.55
N GLU A 272 -13.10 6.43 4.28
CA GLU A 272 -13.82 5.32 3.66
C GLU A 272 -13.24 3.97 4.06
N LYS A 273 -11.91 3.85 4.17
CA LYS A 273 -11.26 2.66 4.74
C LYS A 273 -11.59 2.50 6.23
N GLU A 274 -11.67 3.57 7.02
CA GLU A 274 -12.11 3.51 8.41
C GLU A 274 -13.59 3.14 8.52
N LYS A 275 -14.45 3.66 7.63
CA LYS A 275 -15.86 3.23 7.54
C LYS A 275 -15.98 1.75 7.16
N SER A 276 -15.20 1.24 6.21
CA SER A 276 -15.26 -0.17 5.83
C SER A 276 -14.64 -1.07 6.90
N LEU A 277 -13.48 -0.71 7.45
CA LEU A 277 -12.83 -1.38 8.59
C LEU A 277 -13.69 -1.33 9.87
N SER A 278 -14.63 -0.39 10.00
CA SER A 278 -15.71 -0.45 11.00
C SER A 278 -16.77 -1.50 10.67
N PHE A 279 -16.32 -2.73 10.38
CA PHE A 279 -17.15 -3.92 10.20
C PHE A 279 -17.88 -4.24 11.52
N ARG A 280 -19.10 -3.68 11.67
CA ARG A 280 -20.02 -3.93 12.79
C ARG A 280 -19.49 -3.57 14.18
N THR A 281 -18.87 -2.39 14.35
CA THR A 281 -19.30 -1.59 15.50
C THR A 281 -20.64 -0.96 15.12
N PRO A 282 -21.74 -1.23 15.85
CA PRO A 282 -22.94 -0.44 15.65
C PRO A 282 -22.58 0.99 16.07
N LYS A 283 -22.43 1.90 15.10
CA LYS A 283 -22.57 3.33 15.37
C LYS A 283 -24.00 3.53 15.84
N ALA A 284 -24.20 3.41 17.14
CA ALA A 284 -25.35 3.95 17.81
C ALA A 284 -25.42 5.42 17.38
N ARG A 285 -26.34 5.71 16.45
CA ARG A 285 -26.90 7.06 16.36
C ARG A 285 -27.28 7.38 17.80
N PRO A 286 -26.90 8.54 18.37
CA PRO A 286 -27.54 8.96 19.60
C PRO A 286 -29.03 8.88 19.29
N ILE A 287 -29.77 8.03 20.02
CA ILE A 287 -31.20 7.83 19.76
C ILE A 287 -31.76 9.25 19.83
N PRO A 288 -32.31 9.81 18.73
CA PRO A 288 -32.77 11.19 18.72
C PRO A 288 -33.71 11.27 19.89
N ALA A 289 -33.35 12.05 20.92
CA ALA A 289 -33.92 11.82 22.24
C ALA A 289 -35.43 12.01 22.11
N LEU A 290 -36.17 10.90 22.12
CA LEU A 290 -37.61 10.94 22.12
C LEU A 290 -37.95 11.51 23.48
N LYS A 291 -38.07 12.84 23.51
CA LYS A 291 -39.23 13.45 24.11
C LYS A 291 -40.39 12.60 23.64
N VAL A 292 -40.90 11.77 24.54
CA VAL A 292 -42.21 11.15 24.38
C VAL A 292 -43.22 12.26 24.69
N ASP A 293 -43.13 13.32 23.89
CA ASP A 293 -44.24 14.19 23.59
C ASP A 293 -45.29 13.22 23.07
N ASN A 294 -46.32 12.96 23.86
CA ASN A 294 -47.38 12.00 23.55
C ASN A 294 -48.27 12.59 22.44
N ILE A 295 -47.69 12.78 21.26
CA ILE A 295 -48.38 13.08 20.01
C ILE A 295 -49.36 11.93 19.83
N PRO A 296 -50.68 12.17 19.92
CA PRO A 296 -51.66 11.11 19.79
C PRO A 296 -51.70 10.69 18.32
N VAL A 297 -50.86 9.71 17.97
CA VAL A 297 -50.89 9.07 16.65
C VAL A 297 -52.24 8.38 16.53
N ARG A 298 -53.21 9.09 15.93
CA ARG A 298 -54.59 8.65 15.82
C ARG A 298 -54.65 7.42 14.91
N LEU A 299 -54.56 6.24 15.52
CA LEU A 299 -54.60 4.97 14.83
C LEU A 299 -55.90 4.88 14.03
N ASN A 300 -55.79 4.44 12.78
CA ASN A 300 -56.96 4.19 11.95
C ASN A 300 -57.77 3.04 12.55
N ALA A 301 -59.10 3.10 12.45
CA ALA A 301 -59.99 2.04 12.93
C ALA A 301 -59.54 0.64 12.45
N THR A 302 -59.17 0.54 11.18
CA THR A 302 -58.65 -0.70 10.57
C THR A 302 -57.33 -1.19 11.17
N THR A 303 -56.45 -0.29 11.66
CA THR A 303 -55.22 -0.70 12.35
C THR A 303 -55.48 -1.17 13.78
N ILE A 304 -56.42 -0.54 14.49
CA ILE A 304 -56.86 -0.96 15.82
C ILE A 304 -57.43 -2.40 15.74
N LEU A 305 -58.41 -2.62 14.86
CA LEU A 305 -59.08 -3.92 14.76
C LEU A 305 -58.18 -5.05 14.21
N ARG A 306 -57.16 -4.74 13.40
CA ARG A 306 -56.15 -5.72 12.96
C ARG A 306 -55.19 -6.13 14.08
N GLU A 307 -54.86 -5.22 14.99
CA GLU A 307 -53.97 -5.50 16.12
C GLU A 307 -54.72 -6.23 17.25
N ASP A 308 -55.97 -5.81 17.53
CA ASP A 308 -56.91 -6.49 18.43
C ASP A 308 -57.14 -7.96 18.00
N ALA A 309 -57.47 -8.20 16.72
CA ALA A 309 -57.64 -9.55 16.18
C ALA A 309 -56.35 -10.41 16.19
N LEU A 310 -55.17 -9.79 16.26
CA LEU A 310 -53.89 -10.49 16.41
C LEU A 310 -53.66 -10.89 17.87
N TYR A 311 -54.02 -10.04 18.83
CA TYR A 311 -53.93 -10.39 20.25
C TYR A 311 -54.99 -11.41 20.68
N GLN A 312 -56.22 -11.32 20.16
CA GLN A 312 -57.27 -12.33 20.39
C GLN A 312 -56.77 -13.72 20.01
N ARG A 313 -56.28 -13.92 18.78
CA ARG A 313 -55.72 -15.21 18.34
C ARG A 313 -54.66 -15.77 19.29
N LYS A 314 -53.81 -14.92 19.86
CA LYS A 314 -52.79 -15.34 20.85
C LYS A 314 -53.38 -15.69 22.21
N VAL A 315 -54.46 -15.03 22.61
CA VAL A 315 -55.23 -15.41 23.80
C VAL A 315 -55.93 -16.74 23.54
N ASP A 316 -56.55 -16.93 22.38
CA ASP A 316 -57.19 -18.18 21.96
C ASP A 316 -56.17 -19.34 21.90
N GLU A 317 -54.97 -19.11 21.36
CA GLU A 317 -53.85 -20.06 21.31
C GLU A 317 -53.37 -20.49 22.72
N GLU A 318 -53.21 -19.56 23.67
CA GLU A 318 -52.82 -19.89 25.05
C GLU A 318 -54.00 -20.45 25.88
N LEU A 319 -55.25 -20.09 25.58
CA LEU A 319 -56.45 -20.71 26.16
C LEU A 319 -56.55 -22.18 25.73
N GLN A 320 -56.44 -22.45 24.42
CA GLN A 320 -56.37 -23.82 23.90
C GLN A 320 -55.22 -24.61 24.52
N ARG A 321 -54.05 -23.98 24.73
CA ARG A 321 -52.94 -24.61 25.46
C ARG A 321 -53.34 -24.99 26.90
N ILE A 322 -54.01 -24.11 27.63
CA ILE A 322 -54.49 -24.37 28.99
C ILE A 322 -55.55 -25.48 29.01
N GLU A 323 -56.49 -25.48 28.05
CA GLU A 323 -57.50 -26.53 27.89
C GLU A 323 -56.85 -27.91 27.65
N ASN A 324 -55.90 -28.01 26.72
CA ASN A 324 -55.13 -29.24 26.47
C ASN A 324 -54.40 -29.74 27.74
N LEU A 325 -53.87 -28.83 28.58
CA LEU A 325 -53.23 -29.19 29.85
C LEU A 325 -54.25 -29.70 30.89
N ILE A 326 -55.48 -29.16 30.89
CA ILE A 326 -56.59 -29.65 31.74
C ILE A 326 -57.07 -31.03 31.28
N GLU A 327 -57.07 -31.29 29.96
CA GLU A 327 -57.35 -32.62 29.39
C GLU A 327 -56.24 -33.66 29.65
N GLY A 328 -55.11 -33.24 30.25
CA GLY A 328 -54.02 -34.12 30.67
C GLY A 328 -52.85 -34.22 29.68
N ALA A 329 -52.76 -33.33 28.69
CA ALA A 329 -51.55 -33.21 27.88
C ALA A 329 -50.34 -32.84 28.76
N ARG A 330 -49.16 -33.41 28.45
CA ARG A 330 -47.94 -33.09 29.19
C ARG A 330 -47.35 -31.76 28.71
N ASP A 331 -47.07 -30.85 29.65
CA ASP A 331 -46.42 -29.58 29.30
C ASP A 331 -45.00 -29.77 28.74
N SER A 332 -44.65 -28.93 27.78
CA SER A 332 -43.36 -28.97 27.06
C SER A 332 -42.27 -28.13 27.73
N SER A 333 -42.60 -27.32 28.74
CA SER A 333 -41.65 -26.38 29.36
C SER A 333 -40.42 -27.08 29.95
N GLU A 334 -40.57 -28.28 30.55
CA GLU A 334 -39.44 -29.07 31.06
C GLU A 334 -38.40 -29.37 29.96
N PHE A 335 -38.88 -29.80 28.79
CA PHE A 335 -38.04 -30.14 27.64
C PHE A 335 -37.44 -28.88 26.99
N LEU A 336 -38.19 -27.79 26.90
CA LEU A 336 -37.71 -26.52 26.36
C LEU A 336 -36.67 -25.86 27.29
N GLU A 337 -36.80 -26.02 28.60
CA GLU A 337 -35.78 -25.62 29.57
C GLU A 337 -34.54 -26.52 29.49
N TRP A 338 -34.70 -27.84 29.41
CA TRP A 338 -33.58 -28.77 29.25
C TRP A 338 -32.79 -28.45 27.97
N LYS A 339 -33.49 -28.25 26.84
CA LYS A 339 -32.90 -27.88 25.56
C LYS A 339 -32.13 -26.57 25.67
N ARG A 340 -32.74 -25.52 26.24
CA ARG A 340 -32.08 -24.23 26.47
C ARG A 340 -30.81 -24.37 27.33
N LYS A 341 -30.87 -25.17 28.40
CA LYS A 341 -29.73 -25.45 29.30
C LYS A 341 -28.61 -26.25 28.63
N MET A 342 -28.90 -27.01 27.56
CA MET A 342 -27.88 -27.67 26.74
C MET A 342 -27.30 -26.72 25.67
N GLU A 343 -28.16 -25.96 24.97
CA GLU A 343 -27.73 -24.92 24.01
C GLU A 343 -26.82 -23.87 24.68
N GLU A 344 -27.14 -23.45 25.91
CA GLU A 344 -26.30 -22.54 26.70
C GLU A 344 -24.93 -23.17 27.04
N LYS A 345 -24.86 -24.44 27.43
CA LYS A 345 -23.60 -25.16 27.71
C LYS A 345 -22.74 -25.36 26.45
N ASP A 346 -23.36 -25.68 25.32
CA ASP A 346 -22.64 -25.85 24.05
C ASP A 346 -22.06 -24.51 23.56
N LEU A 347 -22.80 -23.41 23.75
CA LEU A 347 -22.31 -22.05 23.49
C LEU A 347 -21.15 -21.67 24.43
N GLU A 348 -21.24 -21.96 25.74
CA GLU A 348 -20.14 -21.72 26.68
C GLU A 348 -18.88 -22.52 26.30
N GLN A 349 -19.01 -23.79 25.92
CA GLN A 349 -17.89 -24.58 25.41
C GLN A 349 -17.30 -24.01 24.12
N GLN A 350 -18.12 -23.54 23.18
CA GLN A 350 -17.64 -22.92 21.93
C GLN A 350 -16.88 -21.63 22.23
N LEU A 351 -17.40 -20.76 23.10
CA LEU A 351 -16.72 -19.54 23.53
C LEU A 351 -15.39 -19.85 24.22
N ALA A 352 -15.34 -20.83 25.12
CA ALA A 352 -14.10 -21.26 25.77
C ALA A 352 -13.06 -21.79 24.76
N LYS A 353 -13.49 -22.59 23.77
CA LYS A 353 -12.62 -23.10 22.69
C LYS A 353 -12.10 -21.99 21.76
N ILE A 354 -12.89 -20.94 21.51
CA ILE A 354 -12.47 -19.75 20.75
C ILE A 354 -11.42 -18.97 21.56
N GLU A 355 -11.68 -18.73 22.84
CA GLU A 355 -10.82 -17.90 23.68
C GLU A 355 -9.49 -18.60 24.01
N TYR A 356 -9.48 -19.93 24.14
CA TYR A 356 -8.27 -20.76 24.20
C TYR A 356 -7.37 -20.52 22.97
N ARG A 357 -7.90 -20.73 21.76
CA ARG A 357 -7.17 -20.52 20.49
C ARG A 357 -6.67 -19.08 20.34
N ARG A 358 -7.47 -18.11 20.81
CA ARG A 358 -7.12 -16.68 20.82
C ARG A 358 -5.92 -16.39 21.74
N LEU A 359 -5.79 -17.08 22.87
CA LEU A 359 -4.66 -16.93 23.79
C LEU A 359 -3.43 -17.70 23.32
N GLU A 360 -3.61 -18.93 22.87
CA GLU A 360 -2.58 -19.77 22.24
C GLU A 360 -1.86 -19.04 21.09
N GLY A 361 -2.63 -18.44 20.16
CA GLY A 361 -2.07 -17.64 19.06
C GLY A 361 -1.30 -16.39 19.51
N LYS A 362 -1.64 -15.79 20.66
CA LYS A 362 -0.87 -14.67 21.25
C LYS A 362 0.42 -15.15 21.90
N ILE A 363 0.38 -16.28 22.63
CA ILE A 363 1.56 -16.88 23.27
C ILE A 363 2.57 -17.27 22.20
N SER A 364 2.13 -17.98 21.15
CA SER A 364 2.97 -18.34 20.00
C SER A 364 3.64 -17.13 19.33
N HIS A 365 2.92 -16.00 19.23
CA HIS A 365 3.49 -14.75 18.70
C HIS A 365 4.60 -14.17 19.60
N GLU A 366 4.38 -14.09 20.91
CA GLU A 366 5.38 -13.62 21.88
C GLU A 366 6.59 -14.57 21.95
N GLU A 367 6.37 -15.89 21.89
CA GLU A 367 7.43 -16.91 21.84
C GLU A 367 8.27 -16.82 20.56
N ALA A 368 7.65 -16.55 19.41
CA ALA A 368 8.37 -16.30 18.15
C ALA A 368 9.25 -15.04 18.22
N LEU A 369 8.79 -13.97 18.89
CA LEU A 369 9.59 -12.76 19.12
C LEU A 369 10.80 -13.04 20.02
N LEU A 370 10.59 -13.72 21.15
CA LEU A 370 11.65 -14.13 22.09
C LEU A 370 12.69 -15.05 21.42
N SER A 371 12.22 -15.99 20.59
CA SER A 371 13.08 -16.92 19.85
C SER A 371 13.93 -16.18 18.81
N ARG A 372 13.36 -15.19 18.12
CA ARG A 372 14.09 -14.30 17.21
C ARG A 372 15.13 -13.46 17.97
N GLN A 373 14.85 -13.02 19.20
CA GLN A 373 15.82 -12.28 20.02
C GLN A 373 17.02 -13.18 20.42
N LYS A 374 16.77 -14.42 20.86
CA LYS A 374 17.83 -15.41 21.16
C LYS A 374 18.75 -15.65 19.95
N ILE A 375 18.19 -15.85 18.75
CA ILE A 375 18.98 -16.05 17.52
C ILE A 375 19.86 -14.83 17.21
N ILE A 376 19.38 -13.61 17.47
CA ILE A 376 20.17 -12.38 17.30
C ILE A 376 21.31 -12.30 18.33
N GLU A 377 21.07 -12.72 19.57
CA GLU A 377 22.08 -12.78 20.64
C GLU A 377 23.16 -13.83 20.35
N GLU A 378 22.78 -15.05 19.95
CA GLU A 378 23.71 -16.08 19.49
C GLU A 378 24.58 -15.61 18.32
N ASN A 379 23.97 -14.98 17.32
CA ASN A 379 24.71 -14.48 16.15
C ASN A 379 25.66 -13.33 16.51
N ARG A 380 25.36 -12.54 17.54
CA ARG A 380 26.30 -11.55 18.10
C ARG A 380 27.49 -12.22 18.78
N MET A 381 27.27 -13.27 19.58
CA MET A 381 28.35 -14.02 20.25
C MET A 381 29.23 -14.76 19.23
N LYS A 382 28.63 -15.40 18.22
CA LYS A 382 29.37 -16.01 17.10
C LYS A 382 30.21 -14.95 16.35
N ALA A 383 29.67 -13.75 16.15
CA ALA A 383 30.38 -12.65 15.52
C ALA A 383 31.44 -11.93 16.40
N SER A 384 31.41 -12.07 17.74
CA SER A 384 32.52 -11.62 18.60
C SER A 384 33.66 -12.64 18.60
N LEU A 385 33.36 -13.92 18.76
CA LEU A 385 34.34 -15.01 18.68
C LEU A 385 35.12 -14.97 17.34
N MET A 386 34.42 -14.83 16.21
CA MET A 386 35.08 -14.68 14.89
C MET A 386 35.96 -13.43 14.77
N ARG A 387 35.69 -12.35 15.54
CA ARG A 387 36.57 -11.16 15.59
C ARG A 387 37.79 -11.39 16.47
N GLU A 388 37.63 -12.12 17.56
CA GLU A 388 38.73 -12.52 18.44
C GLU A 388 39.69 -13.46 17.69
N GLU A 389 39.17 -14.52 17.05
CA GLU A 389 39.92 -15.45 16.19
C GLU A 389 40.68 -14.72 15.07
N THR A 390 40.02 -13.79 14.35
CA THR A 390 40.67 -13.03 13.27
C THR A 390 41.68 -12.01 13.79
N ALA A 391 41.47 -11.42 14.97
CA ALA A 391 42.45 -10.53 15.60
C ALA A 391 43.71 -11.31 16.06
N GLU A 392 43.56 -12.53 16.57
CA GLU A 392 44.69 -13.40 16.89
C GLU A 392 45.47 -13.82 15.64
N LEU A 393 44.79 -14.18 14.56
CA LEU A 393 45.43 -14.47 13.27
C LEU A 393 46.19 -13.25 12.71
N MET A 394 45.65 -12.04 12.87
CA MET A 394 46.33 -10.79 12.49
C MET A 394 47.57 -10.52 13.35
N ARG A 395 47.54 -10.80 14.66
CA ARG A 395 48.72 -10.70 15.54
C ARG A 395 49.83 -11.64 15.08
N GLN A 396 49.51 -12.93 14.86
CA GLN A 396 50.48 -13.91 14.36
C GLN A 396 51.09 -13.52 13.00
N TYR A 397 50.31 -12.89 12.12
CA TYR A 397 50.82 -12.37 10.84
C TYR A 397 51.71 -11.14 11.03
N ALA A 398 51.37 -10.22 11.93
CA ALA A 398 52.19 -9.06 12.25
C ALA A 398 53.53 -9.45 12.91
N GLU A 399 53.54 -10.46 13.79
CA GLU A 399 54.75 -11.01 14.40
C GLU A 399 55.68 -11.64 13.36
N LYS A 400 55.14 -12.42 12.41
CA LYS A 400 55.91 -12.97 11.28
C LYS A 400 56.47 -11.87 10.40
N ARG A 401 55.69 -10.83 10.08
CA ARG A 401 56.20 -9.67 9.33
C ARG A 401 57.32 -8.94 10.08
N LEU A 402 57.25 -8.83 11.41
CA LEU A 402 58.32 -8.26 12.23
C LEU A 402 59.59 -9.15 12.25
N GLN A 403 59.46 -10.46 12.04
CA GLN A 403 60.60 -11.38 11.89
C GLN A 403 61.23 -11.23 10.51
N GLU A 404 60.43 -11.29 9.43
CA GLU A 404 60.88 -11.05 8.05
C GLU A 404 61.58 -9.69 7.89
N ASP A 405 61.03 -8.62 8.52
CA ASP A 405 61.63 -7.28 8.51
C ASP A 405 62.98 -7.21 9.23
N LYS A 406 63.23 -8.07 10.24
CA LYS A 406 64.54 -8.16 10.91
C LYS A 406 65.54 -8.89 10.03
N GLU A 407 65.18 -10.07 9.53
CA GLU A 407 66.02 -10.85 8.61
C GLU A 407 66.41 -10.02 7.37
N MET A 408 65.48 -9.22 6.81
CA MET A 408 65.79 -8.29 5.73
C MET A 408 66.68 -7.12 6.15
N ARG A 409 66.56 -6.58 7.37
CA ARG A 409 67.47 -5.53 7.87
C ARG A 409 68.88 -6.06 8.03
N ASP A 410 69.04 -7.24 8.61
CA ASP A 410 70.34 -7.89 8.81
C ASP A 410 71.02 -8.18 7.45
N LEU A 411 70.25 -8.65 6.46
CA LEU A 411 70.73 -8.83 5.09
C LEU A 411 71.08 -7.50 4.40
N VAL A 412 70.29 -6.45 4.61
CA VAL A 412 70.57 -5.10 4.08
C VAL A 412 71.81 -4.49 4.74
N GLU A 413 72.07 -4.75 6.02
CA GLU A 413 73.31 -4.32 6.70
C GLU A 413 74.53 -5.05 6.10
N GLN A 414 74.48 -6.37 5.92
CA GLN A 414 75.54 -7.13 5.23
C GLN A 414 75.82 -6.59 3.81
N VAL A 415 74.75 -6.29 3.04
CA VAL A 415 74.88 -5.68 1.70
C VAL A 415 75.40 -4.23 1.80
N ALA A 416 75.02 -3.47 2.83
CA ALA A 416 75.54 -2.13 3.07
C ALA A 416 77.03 -2.14 3.45
N GLU A 417 77.51 -3.15 4.18
CA GLU A 417 78.94 -3.38 4.44
C GLU A 417 79.69 -3.76 3.17
N GLY A 418 79.15 -4.70 2.37
CA GLY A 418 79.65 -4.97 1.03
C GLY A 418 79.73 -3.70 0.16
N HIS A 419 78.74 -2.81 0.27
CA HIS A 419 78.75 -1.51 -0.40
C HIS A 419 79.67 -0.46 0.25
N ARG A 420 79.97 -0.51 1.56
CA ARG A 420 81.01 0.32 2.22
C ARG A 420 82.37 -0.08 1.65
N ASN A 421 82.66 -1.38 1.58
CA ASN A 421 83.91 -1.94 1.03
C ASN A 421 84.04 -1.63 -0.47
N ALA A 422 82.98 -1.84 -1.25
CA ALA A 422 82.95 -1.48 -2.67
C ALA A 422 83.02 0.04 -2.92
N LYS A 423 82.51 0.88 -2.01
CA LYS A 423 82.69 2.35 -2.05
C LYS A 423 84.14 2.73 -1.76
N GLN A 424 84.81 2.11 -0.79
CA GLN A 424 86.24 2.36 -0.54
C GLN A 424 87.07 2.01 -1.78
N ALA A 425 86.84 0.84 -2.40
CA ALA A 425 87.46 0.47 -3.66
C ALA A 425 87.14 1.46 -4.79
N ARG A 426 85.87 1.88 -4.95
CA ARG A 426 85.47 2.90 -5.92
C ARG A 426 86.05 4.28 -5.66
N ILE A 427 86.30 4.67 -4.41
CA ILE A 427 86.95 5.94 -4.04
C ILE A 427 88.42 5.91 -4.44
N MET A 428 89.12 4.79 -4.25
CA MET A 428 90.47 4.60 -4.77
C MET A 428 90.48 4.68 -6.31
N LEU A 429 89.51 4.04 -6.98
CA LEU A 429 89.34 4.11 -8.43
C LEU A 429 88.90 5.52 -8.92
N GLN A 430 88.16 6.28 -8.14
CA GLN A 430 87.81 7.68 -8.43
C GLN A 430 88.98 8.63 -8.21
N LYS A 431 89.88 8.38 -7.25
CA LYS A 431 91.16 9.12 -7.17
C LYS A 431 92.02 8.92 -8.42
N TYR A 432 91.93 7.75 -9.06
CA TYR A 432 92.50 7.52 -10.39
C TYR A 432 91.70 8.21 -11.51
N LYS A 433 90.36 8.13 -11.51
CA LYS A 433 89.53 8.72 -12.59
C LYS A 433 89.31 10.23 -12.50
N GLN A 434 89.46 10.87 -11.34
CA GLN A 434 89.38 12.33 -11.21
C GLN A 434 90.60 13.02 -11.83
N LYS A 435 91.78 12.38 -11.76
CA LYS A 435 92.95 12.82 -12.54
C LYS A 435 92.64 12.90 -14.04
N ILE A 436 91.81 11.98 -14.55
CA ILE A 436 91.43 11.91 -15.98
C ILE A 436 90.22 12.81 -16.29
N ALA A 437 89.23 12.91 -15.39
CA ALA A 437 88.04 13.74 -15.65
C ALA A 437 88.33 15.24 -15.57
N GLN A 438 89.38 15.65 -14.84
CA GLN A 438 89.89 17.03 -14.89
C GLN A 438 90.43 17.38 -16.28
N GLU A 439 91.04 16.41 -16.99
CA GLU A 439 91.52 16.55 -18.38
C GLU A 439 90.36 16.68 -19.41
N VAL A 440 89.08 16.64 -18.98
CA VAL A 440 87.89 16.63 -19.86
C VAL A 440 86.85 17.68 -19.49
N THR A 441 86.64 18.02 -18.21
CA THR A 441 85.60 19.01 -17.83
C THR A 441 85.91 20.45 -18.24
N GLU A 442 87.11 20.72 -18.75
CA GLU A 442 87.47 21.99 -19.37
C GLU A 442 86.82 22.15 -20.77
N GLU A 443 86.44 21.06 -21.44
CA GLU A 443 85.94 21.03 -22.83
C GLU A 443 84.43 21.34 -22.99
N ASN A 444 83.64 21.47 -21.91
CA ASN A 444 82.18 21.24 -22.00
C ASN A 444 81.29 22.25 -21.25
N ARG A 445 81.76 23.50 -21.04
CA ARG A 445 80.96 24.58 -20.42
C ARG A 445 80.15 25.42 -21.41
N GLU A 446 80.26 25.14 -22.70
CA GLU A 446 80.07 26.15 -23.76
C GLU A 446 78.64 26.24 -24.34
N LEU A 447 77.65 25.51 -23.79
CA LEU A 447 76.39 25.19 -24.51
C LEU A 447 75.05 25.68 -23.89
N LEU A 448 74.79 25.52 -22.59
CA LEU A 448 73.40 25.37 -22.09
C LEU A 448 72.76 26.64 -21.48
N ARG A 449 72.34 27.63 -22.29
CA ARG A 449 71.80 28.93 -21.77
C ARG A 449 70.47 29.44 -22.38
N GLN A 450 69.67 28.59 -23.03
CA GLN A 450 68.76 29.06 -24.10
C GLN A 450 67.23 28.79 -23.92
N ALA A 451 66.76 28.15 -22.85
CA ALA A 451 65.34 27.74 -22.74
C ALA A 451 64.86 27.53 -21.29
N LEU A 452 63.58 27.73 -20.92
CA LEU A 452 62.55 28.66 -21.42
C LEU A 452 61.39 28.72 -20.38
N GLU A 453 60.29 29.43 -20.69
CA GLU A 453 59.38 30.06 -19.70
C GLU A 453 57.89 30.03 -20.09
N GLU A 454 57.56 29.64 -21.34
CA GLU A 454 56.23 29.81 -21.93
C GLU A 454 55.31 28.59 -21.72
N ALA A 455 54.29 28.74 -20.85
CA ALA A 455 52.89 28.33 -21.07
C ALA A 455 52.13 28.17 -19.73
N GLU A 456 51.18 29.06 -19.47
CA GLU A 456 50.25 28.94 -18.33
C GLU A 456 48.91 29.66 -18.64
N GLU A 457 47.92 29.44 -17.77
CA GLU A 457 46.68 30.21 -17.64
C GLU A 457 45.69 30.17 -18.84
N GLU A 458 44.63 30.99 -18.73
CA GLU A 458 43.36 30.91 -19.45
C GLU A 458 42.66 29.54 -19.44
N LEU A 459 41.87 29.26 -18.39
CA LEU A 459 40.39 29.25 -18.52
C LEU A 459 39.68 29.01 -17.18
N ARG A 460 38.85 29.98 -16.77
CA ARG A 460 37.76 29.84 -15.79
C ARG A 460 36.66 30.85 -16.16
N LYS A 461 35.70 31.03 -15.24
CA LYS A 461 34.57 31.96 -15.30
C LYS A 461 33.42 31.50 -16.17
N LYS A 462 32.23 32.00 -15.80
CA LYS A 462 30.93 31.42 -16.15
C LYS A 462 30.74 30.07 -15.40
N PHE A 463 29.51 29.65 -15.13
CA PHE A 463 28.25 30.09 -15.74
C PHE A 463 27.07 30.12 -14.76
N GLU A 464 27.09 30.95 -13.71
CA GLU A 464 25.99 30.95 -12.73
C GLU A 464 25.11 32.23 -12.67
N LEU A 465 23.86 32.03 -13.12
CA LEU A 465 22.61 32.83 -13.04
C LEU A 465 21.55 32.18 -13.99
N ILE A 466 20.42 31.65 -13.49
CA ILE A 466 19.13 31.31 -14.18
C ILE A 466 18.22 30.50 -13.23
N CYS A 467 17.04 31.06 -12.92
CA CYS A 467 15.79 30.39 -12.43
C CYS A 467 15.37 30.34 -10.95
N GLU A 468 15.74 31.28 -10.06
CA GLU A 468 14.85 31.55 -8.90
C GLU A 468 13.43 31.99 -9.36
N ILE A 469 12.40 31.78 -8.50
CA ILE A 469 11.00 32.26 -8.60
C ILE A 469 10.05 31.51 -9.58
N ARG A 470 8.99 30.82 -9.07
CA ARG A 470 7.54 30.86 -9.54
C ARG A 470 6.61 29.75 -8.95
N ALA A 471 5.98 29.92 -7.76
CA ALA A 471 4.91 29.00 -7.27
C ALA A 471 3.97 29.48 -6.10
N ILE A 472 2.81 30.18 -6.32
CA ILE A 472 1.80 30.62 -5.29
C ILE A 472 0.30 30.68 -5.84
N GLU A 473 -0.79 30.56 -5.01
CA GLU A 473 -2.27 30.21 -5.28
C GLU A 473 -3.29 31.35 -5.70
N SER A 474 -4.66 31.29 -5.87
CA SER A 474 -5.85 30.44 -5.42
C SER A 474 -7.17 30.43 -6.34
N VAL A 475 -8.46 30.44 -5.86
CA VAL A 475 -9.70 29.88 -6.61
C VAL A 475 -11.14 30.59 -6.76
N PRO A 476 -12.25 30.43 -5.94
CA PRO A 476 -13.70 30.24 -6.38
C PRO A 476 -14.83 31.21 -5.77
N PHE A 477 -16.20 31.22 -5.87
CA PHE A 477 -17.43 30.63 -6.58
C PHE A 477 -18.79 31.32 -6.07
N ILE A 478 -20.04 31.27 -6.71
CA ILE A 478 -21.49 31.41 -6.13
C ILE A 478 -22.76 31.42 -7.14
N ARG A 479 -24.08 31.72 -6.77
CA ARG A 479 -25.46 31.37 -7.41
C ARG A 479 -26.73 32.35 -7.21
N GLN A 480 -27.95 32.29 -7.90
CA GLN A 480 -29.36 32.79 -7.42
C GLN A 480 -30.81 32.45 -8.09
N LYS A 481 -31.93 33.29 -8.00
CA LYS A 481 -33.49 33.07 -8.03
C LYS A 481 -34.43 34.26 -8.59
N PHE A 482 -35.83 34.42 -8.59
CA PHE A 482 -37.15 33.65 -8.84
C PHE A 482 -38.56 34.35 -8.33
N VAL A 483 -39.75 34.51 -9.05
CA VAL A 483 -41.14 35.05 -8.56
C VAL A 483 -42.46 34.97 -9.51
N ASP A 484 -43.78 35.19 -9.07
CA ASP A 484 -45.09 35.50 -9.88
C ASP A 484 -46.43 36.04 -9.13
N LEU A 485 -47.72 35.90 -9.65
CA LEU A 485 -48.93 36.84 -9.66
C LEU A 485 -50.30 36.54 -8.88
N THR A 486 -51.23 37.54 -8.78
CA THR A 486 -52.71 37.41 -8.49
C THR A 486 -53.63 38.54 -9.04
N GLN A 487 -54.64 38.27 -9.90
CA GLN A 487 -55.74 39.22 -10.25
C GLN A 487 -56.98 38.49 -10.89
N VAL A 488 -58.15 39.14 -11.00
CA VAL A 488 -59.42 38.56 -11.53
C VAL A 488 -59.90 39.31 -12.79
N SER A 489 -60.66 38.65 -13.68
CA SER A 489 -60.57 38.92 -15.13
C SER A 489 -61.69 39.72 -15.85
N GLY A 490 -62.90 39.87 -15.30
CA GLY A 490 -64.02 40.75 -15.76
C GLY A 490 -64.42 40.73 -17.26
N HIS A 491 -65.56 40.11 -17.63
CA HIS A 491 -65.90 39.82 -19.04
C HIS A 491 -67.31 40.22 -19.55
N GLY A 492 -68.19 40.75 -18.71
CA GLY A 492 -69.39 41.50 -19.13
C GLY A 492 -70.62 40.71 -19.59
N LEU A 493 -70.78 39.43 -19.24
CA LEU A 493 -71.95 38.61 -19.61
C LEU A 493 -73.23 38.96 -18.82
N LEU A 494 -74.41 38.74 -19.43
CA LEU A 494 -75.74 38.95 -18.80
C LEU A 494 -76.07 38.03 -17.61
N CYS A 495 -75.12 37.19 -17.18
CA CYS A 495 -75.20 36.39 -15.95
C CYS A 495 -74.02 36.66 -15.00
N GLU A 496 -73.21 37.70 -15.23
CA GLU A 496 -72.18 38.19 -14.29
C GLU A 496 -72.82 38.96 -13.14
N MET A 497 -73.54 38.23 -12.29
CA MET A 497 -73.71 38.62 -10.90
C MET A 497 -72.31 38.72 -10.30
N SER A 498 -71.99 39.88 -9.71
CA SER A 498 -70.71 40.02 -9.00
C SER A 498 -70.63 39.02 -7.83
N VAL A 499 -69.43 38.84 -7.26
CA VAL A 499 -69.17 37.95 -6.10
C VAL A 499 -70.06 38.26 -4.87
N VAL A 500 -70.83 39.36 -4.89
CA VAL A 500 -71.76 39.76 -3.83
C VAL A 500 -73.20 39.34 -4.08
N GLU A 501 -73.77 39.53 -5.28
CA GLU A 501 -75.21 39.30 -5.52
C GLU A 501 -75.64 37.83 -5.47
N LEU A 502 -74.71 36.90 -5.69
CA LEU A 502 -74.99 35.45 -5.71
C LEU A 502 -75.48 34.90 -4.35
N LYS A 503 -75.52 35.72 -3.30
CA LYS A 503 -75.68 35.30 -1.90
C LYS A 503 -77.12 35.26 -1.42
N GLU A 504 -77.97 36.22 -1.76
CA GLU A 504 -79.29 36.36 -1.11
C GLU A 504 -80.26 35.21 -1.43
N ARG A 505 -80.37 34.81 -2.70
CA ARG A 505 -81.30 33.74 -3.13
C ARG A 505 -80.92 32.34 -2.63
N LEU A 506 -79.71 32.14 -2.11
CA LEU A 506 -79.32 30.88 -1.48
C LEU A 506 -79.98 30.72 -0.10
N THR A 507 -80.10 31.82 0.66
CA THR A 507 -80.46 31.83 2.09
C THR A 507 -81.76 31.09 2.44
N LEU A 508 -82.84 31.26 1.67
CA LEU A 508 -84.13 30.61 1.94
C LEU A 508 -84.12 29.11 1.58
N LEU A 509 -83.36 28.72 0.55
CA LEU A 509 -83.18 27.31 0.19
C LEU A 509 -82.20 26.58 1.13
N GLU A 510 -81.41 27.31 1.90
CA GLU A 510 -80.59 26.77 2.98
C GLU A 510 -81.45 26.38 4.20
N GLU A 511 -82.50 27.13 4.54
CA GLU A 511 -83.26 26.91 5.79
C GLU A 511 -84.05 25.59 5.83
N ALA A 512 -84.69 25.22 4.72
CA ALA A 512 -85.40 23.95 4.63
C ALA A 512 -84.44 22.75 4.67
N LYS A 513 -83.30 22.86 3.97
CA LYS A 513 -82.22 21.85 4.00
C LYS A 513 -81.63 21.71 5.39
N ARG A 514 -81.47 22.82 6.13
CA ARG A 514 -80.89 22.87 7.48
C ARG A 514 -81.53 21.86 8.43
N LYS A 515 -82.86 21.69 8.39
CA LYS A 515 -83.62 20.77 9.26
C LYS A 515 -83.46 19.30 8.88
N GLU A 516 -83.58 18.97 7.58
CA GLU A 516 -83.29 17.62 7.11
C GLU A 516 -81.83 17.22 7.33
N GLU A 517 -80.92 18.20 7.32
CA GLU A 517 -79.53 18.00 7.70
C GLU A 517 -79.36 17.81 9.21
N GLU A 518 -80.14 18.49 10.07
CA GLU A 518 -80.13 18.33 11.53
C GLU A 518 -80.48 16.90 11.96
N ASP A 519 -81.62 16.34 11.53
CA ASP A 519 -82.00 14.95 11.85
C ASP A 519 -80.93 13.93 11.39
N LYS A 520 -80.38 14.14 10.18
CA LYS A 520 -79.33 13.28 9.62
C LYS A 520 -77.99 13.44 10.36
N ARG A 521 -77.66 14.65 10.83
CA ARG A 521 -76.48 14.92 11.66
C ARG A 521 -76.58 14.17 12.99
N ASP A 522 -77.74 14.19 13.65
CA ASP A 522 -77.91 13.54 14.96
C ASP A 522 -77.84 12.00 14.87
N GLN A 523 -78.43 11.40 13.84
CA GLN A 523 -78.24 9.96 13.56
C GLN A 523 -76.75 9.65 13.33
N ILE A 524 -76.09 10.40 12.44
CA ILE A 524 -74.66 10.24 12.14
C ILE A 524 -73.77 10.50 13.38
N LEU A 525 -74.18 11.36 14.31
CA LEU A 525 -73.47 11.61 15.58
C LEU A 525 -73.58 10.42 16.53
N SER A 526 -74.77 9.82 16.68
CA SER A 526 -74.94 8.63 17.54
C SER A 526 -74.17 7.41 17.02
N GLU A 527 -74.18 7.15 15.70
CA GLU A 527 -73.37 6.10 15.07
C GLU A 527 -71.86 6.34 15.25
N LYS A 528 -71.41 7.59 15.14
CA LYS A 528 -70.00 7.96 15.41
C LYS A 528 -69.64 7.70 16.87
N GLN A 529 -70.46 8.12 17.83
CA GLN A 529 -70.22 7.92 19.26
C GLN A 529 -70.11 6.44 19.62
N ALA A 530 -71.04 5.59 19.15
CA ALA A 530 -70.99 4.15 19.38
C ALA A 530 -69.73 3.50 18.76
N LYS A 531 -69.35 3.94 17.55
CA LYS A 531 -68.13 3.48 16.87
C LYS A 531 -66.84 3.96 17.54
N GLU A 532 -66.84 5.15 18.11
CA GLU A 532 -65.72 5.71 18.86
C GLU A 532 -65.55 4.99 20.20
N GLN A 533 -66.63 4.72 20.93
CA GLN A 533 -66.61 3.89 22.15
C GLN A 533 -66.03 2.49 21.87
N TYR A 534 -66.56 1.77 20.88
CA TYR A 534 -66.05 0.44 20.51
C TYR A 534 -64.55 0.45 20.14
N LEU A 535 -64.05 1.51 19.49
CA LEU A 535 -62.63 1.64 19.18
C LEU A 535 -61.78 2.01 20.41
N LEU A 536 -62.33 2.70 21.41
CA LEU A 536 -61.66 2.99 22.68
C LEU A 536 -61.49 1.71 23.51
N ASP A 537 -62.53 0.88 23.63
CA ASP A 537 -62.47 -0.41 24.33
C ASP A 537 -61.37 -1.31 23.73
N LYS A 538 -61.26 -1.32 22.40
CA LYS A 538 -60.21 -2.07 21.69
C LYS A 538 -58.82 -1.46 21.83
N LEU A 539 -58.71 -0.13 21.93
CA LEU A 539 -57.45 0.53 22.27
C LEU A 539 -57.00 0.21 23.71
N GLU A 540 -57.92 0.10 24.67
CA GLU A 540 -57.60 -0.30 26.04
C GLU A 540 -57.07 -1.74 26.08
N GLN A 541 -57.78 -2.69 25.46
CA GLN A 541 -57.33 -4.10 25.35
C GLN A 541 -55.93 -4.20 24.71
N ILE A 542 -55.70 -3.50 23.60
CA ILE A 542 -54.37 -3.39 22.96
C ILE A 542 -53.33 -2.78 23.92
N SER A 543 -53.68 -1.76 24.69
CA SER A 543 -52.75 -1.10 25.63
C SER A 543 -52.27 -2.06 26.73
N LEU A 544 -53.16 -2.92 27.24
CA LEU A 544 -52.85 -3.95 28.23
C LEU A 544 -51.89 -5.00 27.67
N HIS A 545 -52.14 -5.50 26.45
CA HIS A 545 -51.23 -6.43 25.78
C HIS A 545 -49.86 -5.81 25.48
N ARG A 546 -49.82 -4.55 25.01
CA ARG A 546 -48.56 -3.80 24.80
C ARG A 546 -47.79 -3.60 26.11
N ALA A 547 -48.48 -3.27 27.21
CA ALA A 547 -47.85 -3.12 28.52
C ALA A 547 -47.30 -4.44 29.07
N ALA A 548 -48.01 -5.55 28.90
CA ALA A 548 -47.53 -6.89 29.27
C ALA A 548 -46.30 -7.30 28.45
N LEU A 549 -46.33 -7.10 27.12
CA LEU A 549 -45.18 -7.36 26.24
C LEU A 549 -43.98 -6.46 26.58
N GLY A 550 -44.21 -5.19 26.92
CA GLY A 550 -43.17 -4.27 27.38
C GLY A 550 -42.47 -4.77 28.65
N LYS A 551 -43.24 -5.20 29.66
CA LYS A 551 -42.69 -5.82 30.89
C LYS A 551 -41.89 -7.08 30.59
N ALA A 552 -42.42 -7.98 29.75
CA ALA A 552 -41.72 -9.20 29.34
C ALA A 552 -40.44 -8.94 28.53
N ALA A 553 -40.42 -7.87 27.72
CA ALA A 553 -39.24 -7.46 26.96
C ALA A 553 -38.15 -6.86 27.87
N LEU A 554 -38.53 -6.09 28.90
CA LEU A 554 -37.61 -5.57 29.92
C LEU A 554 -36.94 -6.71 30.70
N LEU A 555 -37.73 -7.67 31.22
CA LEU A 555 -37.20 -8.84 31.92
C LEU A 555 -36.24 -9.65 31.05
N LYS A 556 -36.57 -9.91 29.77
CA LYS A 556 -35.65 -10.55 28.81
C LYS A 556 -34.40 -9.73 28.55
N GLN A 557 -34.47 -8.39 28.59
CA GLN A 557 -33.28 -7.55 28.44
C GLN A 557 -32.38 -7.65 29.69
N GLU A 558 -32.96 -7.76 30.87
CA GLU A 558 -32.23 -7.94 32.14
C GLU A 558 -31.60 -9.33 32.23
N GLU A 559 -32.34 -10.40 31.95
CA GLU A 559 -31.79 -11.76 31.80
C GLU A 559 -30.59 -11.79 30.84
N ASN A 560 -30.71 -11.14 29.68
CA ASN A 560 -29.63 -11.10 28.70
C ASN A 560 -28.40 -10.32 29.20
N LYS A 561 -28.58 -9.20 29.92
CA LYS A 561 -27.46 -8.49 30.60
C LYS A 561 -26.75 -9.44 31.56
N MET A 562 -27.51 -10.05 32.48
CA MET A 562 -26.99 -10.99 33.48
C MET A 562 -26.26 -12.18 32.83
N LYS A 563 -26.79 -12.73 31.72
CA LYS A 563 -26.11 -13.80 30.95
C LYS A 563 -24.81 -13.34 30.30
N THR A 564 -24.72 -12.10 29.79
CA THR A 564 -23.45 -11.56 29.26
C THR A 564 -22.42 -11.24 30.35
N GLU A 565 -22.83 -11.12 31.62
CA GLU A 565 -21.93 -10.93 32.76
C GLU A 565 -21.53 -12.29 33.38
N TYR A 566 -22.48 -13.22 33.46
CA TYR A 566 -22.23 -14.61 33.82
C TYR A 566 -21.24 -15.28 32.86
N THR A 567 -21.44 -15.19 31.54
CA THR A 567 -20.51 -15.80 30.56
C THR A 567 -19.11 -15.19 30.62
N LYS A 568 -18.98 -13.87 30.81
CA LYS A 568 -17.66 -13.23 31.03
C LYS A 568 -16.97 -13.74 32.29
N THR A 569 -17.70 -13.87 33.41
CA THR A 569 -17.14 -14.33 34.68
C THR A 569 -16.91 -15.85 34.69
N SER A 570 -17.69 -16.64 33.96
CA SER A 570 -17.48 -18.07 33.70
C SER A 570 -16.21 -18.29 32.89
N LEU A 571 -16.04 -17.58 31.76
CA LEU A 571 -14.82 -17.62 30.93
C LEU A 571 -13.56 -17.20 31.70
N ALA A 572 -13.67 -16.26 32.65
CA ALA A 572 -12.57 -15.85 33.52
C ALA A 572 -12.28 -16.84 34.68
N LYS A 573 -13.24 -17.71 35.05
CA LYS A 573 -13.07 -18.76 36.06
C LYS A 573 -12.50 -20.07 35.50
N ASN A 574 -12.55 -20.27 34.19
CA ASN A 574 -11.98 -21.45 33.54
C ASN A 574 -10.46 -21.50 33.76
N GLU A 575 -10.01 -22.47 34.58
CA GLU A 575 -8.62 -22.58 35.05
C GLU A 575 -7.61 -22.54 33.89
N HIS A 576 -7.81 -23.34 32.84
CA HIS A 576 -6.94 -23.34 31.66
C HIS A 576 -6.89 -22.01 30.90
N ILE A 577 -7.96 -21.20 30.93
CA ILE A 577 -7.96 -19.86 30.31
C ILE A 577 -7.13 -18.90 31.17
N ALA A 578 -7.24 -18.98 32.50
CA ALA A 578 -6.41 -18.21 33.43
C ALA A 578 -4.92 -18.63 33.34
N GLU A 579 -4.62 -19.93 33.21
CA GLU A 579 -3.26 -20.44 32.98
C GLU A 579 -2.64 -19.86 31.70
N LEU A 580 -3.39 -19.83 30.59
CA LEU A 580 -2.92 -19.24 29.33
C LEU A 580 -2.76 -17.71 29.43
N GLN A 581 -3.65 -17.01 30.15
CA GLN A 581 -3.50 -15.58 30.41
C GLN A 581 -2.21 -15.31 31.21
N LYS A 582 -1.95 -16.08 32.26
CA LYS A 582 -0.72 -15.96 33.06
C LYS A 582 0.54 -16.26 32.24
N LYS A 583 0.55 -17.33 31.43
CA LYS A 583 1.66 -17.66 30.51
C LYS A 583 1.91 -16.53 29.49
N LEU A 584 0.86 -15.91 28.97
CA LEU A 584 0.97 -14.75 28.08
C LEU A 584 1.58 -13.54 28.81
N GLU A 585 1.15 -13.27 30.04
CA GLU A 585 1.75 -12.19 30.85
C GLU A 585 3.23 -12.45 31.14
N GLU A 586 3.59 -13.65 31.58
CA GLU A 586 4.98 -14.09 31.80
C GLU A 586 5.83 -13.88 30.53
N LYS A 587 5.35 -14.28 29.35
CA LYS A 587 6.04 -14.09 28.06
C LYS A 587 6.17 -12.62 27.65
N THR A 588 5.13 -11.81 27.82
CA THR A 588 5.23 -10.36 27.55
C THR A 588 6.19 -9.66 28.52
N GLN A 589 6.32 -10.14 29.76
CA GLN A 589 7.30 -9.64 30.72
C GLN A 589 8.74 -10.05 30.36
N GLU A 590 8.97 -11.29 29.90
CA GLU A 590 10.25 -11.73 29.34
C GLU A 590 10.68 -10.80 28.19
N ARG A 591 9.77 -10.52 27.24
CA ARG A 591 10.08 -9.64 26.10
C ARG A 591 10.37 -8.19 26.52
N LYS A 592 9.63 -7.66 27.50
CA LYS A 592 9.91 -6.31 28.07
C LYS A 592 11.31 -6.24 28.67
N LYS A 593 11.68 -7.22 29.50
CA LYS A 593 13.02 -7.31 30.11
C LYS A 593 14.13 -7.39 29.06
N GLN A 594 13.98 -8.23 28.03
CA GLN A 594 14.95 -8.28 26.92
C GLN A 594 15.01 -6.97 26.12
N ALA A 595 13.87 -6.30 25.88
CA ALA A 595 13.85 -5.01 25.18
C ALA A 595 14.50 -3.88 26.00
N GLU A 596 14.36 -3.89 27.33
CA GLU A 596 15.02 -2.95 28.24
C GLU A 596 16.55 -3.17 28.28
N ILE A 597 17.00 -4.42 28.37
CA ILE A 597 18.42 -4.78 28.24
C ILE A 597 18.99 -4.28 26.90
N LEU A 598 18.27 -4.51 25.79
CA LEU A 598 18.69 -4.06 24.46
C LEU A 598 18.79 -2.53 24.37
N LYS A 599 17.82 -1.77 24.93
CA LYS A 599 17.92 -0.30 25.03
C LYS A 599 19.15 0.15 25.81
N LEU A 600 19.34 -0.39 27.02
CA LEU A 600 20.48 -0.08 27.88
C LEU A 600 21.83 -0.39 27.22
N THR A 601 21.92 -1.41 26.35
CA THR A 601 23.13 -1.64 25.53
C THR A 601 23.27 -0.60 24.42
N SER A 602 22.19 -0.28 23.70
CA SER A 602 22.17 0.70 22.61
C SER A 602 22.60 2.09 23.10
N ASP A 603 22.06 2.55 24.23
CA ASP A 603 22.34 3.88 24.78
C ASP A 603 23.79 3.99 25.28
N LYS A 604 24.36 2.90 25.81
CA LYS A 604 25.79 2.81 26.16
C LYS A 604 26.69 2.84 24.93
N TYR A 605 26.34 2.14 23.85
CA TYR A 605 27.08 2.21 22.59
C TYR A 605 27.00 3.60 21.95
N ALA A 606 25.82 4.24 21.98
CA ALA A 606 25.63 5.61 21.50
C ALA A 606 26.46 6.60 22.31
N MET A 607 26.39 6.59 23.65
CA MET A 607 27.21 7.48 24.49
C MET A 607 28.71 7.24 24.31
N ARG A 608 29.17 5.99 24.17
CA ARG A 608 30.58 5.69 23.83
C ARG A 608 30.95 6.32 22.49
N PHE A 609 30.16 6.12 21.43
CA PHE A 609 30.43 6.68 20.10
C PHE A 609 30.48 8.22 20.11
N TRP A 610 29.50 8.90 20.72
CA TRP A 610 29.51 10.35 20.87
C TRP A 610 30.70 10.84 21.72
N SER A 611 31.05 10.14 22.80
CA SER A 611 32.21 10.50 23.63
C SER A 611 33.53 10.37 22.88
N THR A 612 33.76 9.25 22.18
CA THR A 612 34.95 9.03 21.34
C THR A 612 35.06 10.08 20.23
N ARG A 613 33.95 10.36 19.52
CA ARG A 613 33.91 11.43 18.51
C ARG A 613 34.25 12.79 19.11
N ASN A 614 33.65 13.15 20.24
CA ASN A 614 33.91 14.44 20.89
C ASN A 614 35.35 14.55 21.43
N ALA A 615 35.96 13.45 21.86
CA ALA A 615 37.37 13.43 22.24
C ALA A 615 38.28 13.63 21.01
N GLN A 616 37.96 12.98 19.90
CA GLN A 616 38.71 13.13 18.64
C GLN A 616 38.58 14.55 18.06
N GLU A 617 37.38 15.13 18.05
CA GLU A 617 37.15 16.54 17.64
C GLU A 617 37.88 17.55 18.54
N ARG A 618 38.06 17.27 19.84
CA ARG A 618 38.93 18.07 20.72
C ARG A 618 40.40 17.93 20.35
N GLN A 619 40.88 16.72 20.09
CA GLN A 619 42.27 16.47 19.70
C GLN A 619 42.64 17.18 18.39
N TRP A 620 41.73 17.21 17.41
CA TRP A 620 41.91 18.01 16.19
C TRP A 620 42.00 19.51 16.50
N LYS A 621 41.11 20.04 17.34
CA LYS A 621 41.16 21.46 17.76
C LYS A 621 42.42 21.82 18.53
N GLU A 622 42.91 20.96 19.43
CA GLU A 622 44.18 21.21 20.14
C GLU A 622 45.38 21.26 19.18
N LEU A 623 45.37 20.47 18.09
CA LEU A 623 46.38 20.52 17.04
C LEU A 623 46.26 21.77 16.16
N GLU A 624 45.04 22.24 15.87
CA GLU A 624 44.77 23.51 15.18
C GLU A 624 45.22 24.69 16.04
N ASP A 625 44.74 24.79 17.29
CA ASP A 625 45.15 25.81 18.25
C ASP A 625 46.67 25.79 18.51
N SER A 626 47.33 24.62 18.46
CA SER A 626 48.79 24.52 18.63
C SER A 626 49.54 25.08 17.42
N ARG A 627 49.05 24.83 16.20
CA ARG A 627 49.58 25.43 14.97
C ARG A 627 49.37 26.94 14.94
N ASP A 628 48.18 27.42 15.28
CA ASP A 628 47.88 28.85 15.29
C ASP A 628 48.73 29.59 16.34
N ARG A 629 48.97 28.99 17.52
CA ARG A 629 49.92 29.52 18.51
C ARG A 629 51.37 29.55 17.97
N GLN A 630 51.80 28.57 17.19
CA GLN A 630 53.12 28.60 16.53
C GLN A 630 53.21 29.70 15.47
N VAL A 631 52.17 29.87 14.64
CA VAL A 631 52.10 30.95 13.65
C VAL A 631 52.13 32.32 14.32
N GLN A 632 51.39 32.51 15.42
CA GLN A 632 51.41 33.76 16.21
C GLN A 632 52.80 34.04 16.82
N LEU A 633 53.49 33.02 17.37
CA LEU A 633 54.84 33.18 17.93
C LEU A 633 55.90 33.57 16.88
N VAL A 634 55.74 33.10 15.63
CA VAL A 634 56.56 33.54 14.49
C VAL A 634 56.18 34.96 14.07
N HIS A 635 54.88 35.27 13.94
CA HIS A 635 54.39 36.59 13.51
C HIS A 635 54.73 37.71 14.51
N HIS A 636 54.82 37.41 15.81
CA HIS A 636 55.30 38.35 16.83
C HIS A 636 56.83 38.38 16.98
N GLY A 637 57.59 37.63 16.16
CA GLY A 637 59.06 37.66 16.15
C GLY A 637 59.73 37.03 17.38
N ILE A 638 58.97 36.31 18.23
CA ILE A 638 59.46 35.74 19.49
C ILE A 638 60.30 34.47 19.24
N VAL A 639 59.98 33.73 18.17
CA VAL A 639 60.68 32.50 17.78
C VAL A 639 61.14 32.61 16.32
N PRO A 640 62.44 32.46 16.02
CA PRO A 640 62.91 32.38 14.63
C PRO A 640 62.21 31.27 13.83
N GLU A 641 61.89 31.55 12.58
CA GLU A 641 61.11 30.68 11.70
C GLU A 641 61.73 29.27 11.56
N MET A 642 63.06 29.20 11.45
CA MET A 642 63.86 27.96 11.47
C MET A 642 63.66 27.10 12.73
N THR A 643 63.47 27.71 13.90
CA THR A 643 63.19 26.99 15.15
C THR A 643 61.72 26.62 15.28
N ALA A 644 60.80 27.43 14.78
CA ALA A 644 59.38 27.06 14.72
C ALA A 644 59.16 25.85 13.80
N GLN A 645 59.77 25.83 12.62
CA GLN A 645 59.73 24.69 11.70
C GLN A 645 60.31 23.41 12.35
N LYS A 646 61.45 23.49 13.05
CA LYS A 646 62.00 22.36 13.80
C LYS A 646 61.10 21.88 14.94
N MET A 647 60.42 22.79 15.64
CA MET A 647 59.46 22.43 16.69
C MET A 647 58.24 21.73 16.08
N ALA A 648 57.77 22.17 14.92
CA ALA A 648 56.70 21.53 14.17
C ALA A 648 57.10 20.14 13.64
N THR A 649 58.33 19.93 13.15
CA THR A 649 58.80 18.59 12.75
C THR A 649 58.97 17.68 13.96
N TYR A 650 59.55 18.15 15.08
CA TYR A 650 59.63 17.36 16.31
C TYR A 650 58.25 17.00 16.88
N GLN A 651 57.25 17.86 16.74
CA GLN A 651 55.87 17.53 17.10
C GLN A 651 55.23 16.53 16.11
N ALA A 652 55.50 16.66 14.80
CA ALA A 652 55.03 15.69 13.81
C ALA A 652 55.63 14.31 14.05
N GLU A 653 56.95 14.20 14.20
CA GLU A 653 57.67 12.96 14.52
C GLU A 653 57.17 12.34 15.85
N ARG A 654 56.99 13.16 16.90
CA ARG A 654 56.43 12.69 18.17
C ARG A 654 54.99 12.19 18.02
N ASN A 655 54.18 12.87 17.20
CA ASN A 655 52.82 12.44 16.91
C ASN A 655 52.77 11.19 16.01
N GLU A 656 53.73 10.97 15.09
CA GLU A 656 53.85 9.72 14.32
C GLU A 656 54.31 8.54 15.20
N VAL A 657 55.18 8.78 16.18
CA VAL A 657 55.53 7.78 17.21
C VAL A 657 54.30 7.40 18.06
N PHE A 658 53.42 8.35 18.39
CA PHE A 658 52.14 8.05 19.05
C PHE A 658 51.00 7.60 18.10
N SER A 659 51.14 7.80 16.78
CA SER A 659 50.17 7.40 15.75
C SER A 659 50.58 6.13 14.99
N SER A 660 51.68 5.49 15.39
CA SER A 660 51.97 4.11 15.05
C SER A 660 50.81 3.24 15.58
N PRO A 661 50.12 2.45 14.73
CA PRO A 661 48.88 1.78 15.09
C PRO A 661 49.12 0.59 16.01
N SER A 662 49.36 0.89 17.28
CA SER A 662 49.08 -0.03 18.38
C SER A 662 47.58 -0.32 18.35
N TYR A 663 47.22 -1.47 17.79
CA TYR A 663 45.89 -2.07 17.96
C TYR A 663 45.77 -2.51 19.43
N VAL A 664 45.46 -1.53 20.28
CA VAL A 664 45.45 -1.68 21.73
C VAL A 664 44.43 -2.76 22.13
N LEU A 665 44.91 -3.69 22.95
CA LEU A 665 44.09 -4.61 23.75
C LEU A 665 43.12 -3.78 24.61
N GLN A 666 41.83 -3.78 24.25
CA GLN A 666 40.75 -3.28 25.09
C GLN A 666 39.62 -4.32 25.16
N ALA A 667 39.24 -4.63 26.40
CA ALA A 667 38.07 -5.44 26.77
C ALA A 667 36.86 -4.55 27.12
#